data_AF-A0A269TKU9-F1
#
_entry.id   AF-A0A269TKU9-F1
#
_cell.length_a   1.000
_cell.length_b   1.000
_cell.length_c   1.000
_cell.angle_alpha   90.00
_cell.angle_beta   90.00
_cell.angle_gamma   90.00
#
_symmetry.space_group_name_H-M   'P 1'
#
loop_
_entity.id
_entity.type
_entity.pdbx_description
1 polymer ?
#
loop_
_entity_poly.entity_id
_entity_poly.type
_entity_poly.pdbx_seq_one_letter_code
_entity_poly.pdbx_strand_id
1 'polypeptide(L)'
;MKKLNRKLIFTISAVALTTFSATAIACSGSLQSELSKEQREKILSQISTNLINLSLSSKNTFATIDDLYASAKGANNLDLVKALLDDVSQTQLNTAFSKATFLALQSSSLSSTDVTLNIKISYEGDDVSRSTTLKIRYVSPTPQAQGPILTTNQRTAIAWYSSIWATNTAAFSFTNTLPSQIKVINAGILKNATPTIASPFVVNYNLVSGSVNDDNGSLKIKIVLSIGTDHYKSDGSIVSSIEQADGKEVMVSGFKNLAQNDLEKAVAYYQTLPSQTQVPEGDQSALMPSKVTLEKLNTYLNSISGIPTGFTLTNEIVKNSADDEKGELSAKIVLTKDKNYYLQDGSNLRVLSDSVGKTVKITGFKKKEVEVVNPVVPGQPGTPGASATPSNPNAPGTPGNPSIPGTPTTPVTPGTPSTQENITKQAIQIWYLKNPKLINVNQDENHVLPSSVTLERLKKYVTNLIVAPTDGYTYDLRIVSADDVKGTLILRLSLKKGNVFYTTEGEKSQIEVGQDIIVSQFETHASLSKFAKEAYAEEFSMAIKSQLTALQALQDLNKNVLPLFANLTHKLSIKENMKLNVRKVDFANSVNGENGWLTVNIYLSYNNNIFFKQDGTIVNNESDVDGKNIELEGFTKISIIDDLAKQINNWKLKDGLTFEQAKEFRKLIDAKLDFNQIIALLNETGTSETKITAPTTHLNFTTRSNLLYWEIKDGKTQMVFDAILVDKRNASSKREVKFRVDFNGYLPIFLTLTNLDQSFNDKSLIANFFDFKDGNTYTNWSNFIRNFARANKNNDQKLINFANAMQYVISQKATVSTSNFNILYPFKPVNLPKYYQWEPHEIIVISLLGKREIQWMGSNKNTLVIGGLQNNLGSSDEAKGEPWDRTTSNGTNANTFFRYNNQKYYITDERGHFTPTAAATVKNSSLKSPFNGGIAVATMLLLKTIING
;
A
#
# COMPACT_ATOMS: atom_id res chain seq x y z
N MET A 1 16.64 -8.51 -70.34
CA MET A 1 15.26 -8.00 -70.48
C MET A 1 14.30 -8.83 -69.64
N LYS A 2 13.38 -8.14 -68.95
CA LYS A 2 12.11 -8.57 -68.32
C LYS A 2 12.12 -9.43 -67.03
N LYS A 3 11.73 -8.72 -65.96
CA LYS A 3 11.18 -9.13 -64.66
C LYS A 3 10.03 -10.13 -64.76
N LEU A 4 9.82 -10.94 -63.72
CA LEU A 4 8.52 -11.03 -63.02
C LEU A 4 8.62 -11.64 -61.61
N ASN A 5 8.00 -10.98 -60.64
CA ASN A 5 7.81 -11.37 -59.24
C ASN A 5 6.89 -12.60 -59.08
N ARG A 6 7.13 -13.44 -58.07
CA ARG A 6 6.07 -14.01 -57.20
C ARG A 6 6.65 -14.59 -55.89
N LYS A 7 5.89 -14.34 -54.83
CA LYS A 7 6.12 -14.64 -53.40
C LYS A 7 6.52 -16.11 -53.15
N LEU A 8 7.54 -16.35 -52.33
CA LEU A 8 7.78 -17.66 -51.71
C LEU A 8 7.56 -17.57 -50.20
N ILE A 9 6.60 -18.37 -49.76
CA ILE A 9 6.22 -18.69 -48.39
C ILE A 9 7.39 -19.49 -47.78
N PHE A 10 7.94 -19.03 -46.65
CA PHE A 10 8.79 -19.86 -45.80
C PHE A 10 7.99 -20.25 -44.55
N THR A 11 7.61 -21.52 -44.52
CA THR A 11 7.21 -22.27 -43.32
C THR A 11 8.31 -22.18 -42.27
N ILE A 12 7.99 -21.67 -41.08
CA ILE A 12 8.82 -21.84 -39.87
C ILE A 12 8.03 -22.73 -38.91
N SER A 13 8.63 -23.89 -38.67
CA SER A 13 8.21 -24.93 -37.75
C SER A 13 8.08 -24.39 -36.32
N ALA A 14 7.02 -24.82 -35.63
CA ALA A 14 6.78 -24.54 -34.22
C ALA A 14 7.92 -25.11 -33.34
N VAL A 15 8.56 -24.23 -32.56
CA VAL A 15 9.30 -24.65 -31.35
C VAL A 15 8.36 -24.46 -30.18
N ALA A 16 8.02 -25.59 -29.55
CA ALA A 16 7.06 -25.71 -28.48
C ALA A 16 7.36 -24.77 -27.30
N LEU A 17 6.39 -23.91 -26.96
CA LEU A 17 6.20 -23.43 -25.61
C LEU A 17 5.78 -24.64 -24.75
N THR A 18 6.76 -25.29 -24.11
CA THR A 18 6.46 -26.20 -23.03
C THR A 18 6.08 -25.38 -21.79
N THR A 19 4.83 -25.52 -21.40
CA THR A 19 4.29 -25.14 -20.11
C THR A 19 5.01 -25.93 -19.02
N PHE A 20 5.74 -25.27 -18.13
CA PHE A 20 6.09 -25.86 -16.84
C PHE A 20 4.94 -25.58 -15.87
N SER A 21 4.06 -26.56 -15.77
CA SER A 21 3.17 -26.76 -14.63
C SER A 21 4.01 -26.91 -13.36
N ALA A 22 3.70 -26.09 -12.35
CA ALA A 22 4.32 -26.16 -11.04
C ALA A 22 3.97 -27.50 -10.38
N THR A 23 4.91 -28.42 -10.39
CA THR A 23 4.96 -29.53 -9.44
C THR A 23 6.14 -29.28 -8.52
N ALA A 24 5.86 -29.36 -7.21
CA ALA A 24 6.85 -29.13 -6.17
C ALA A 24 7.96 -30.19 -6.23
N ILE A 25 9.18 -29.77 -6.54
CA ILE A 25 10.41 -30.49 -6.22
C ILE A 25 11.37 -29.49 -5.60
N ALA A 26 11.73 -29.74 -4.36
CA ALA A 26 12.76 -29.04 -3.62
C ALA A 26 14.17 -29.33 -4.19
N CYS A 27 15.10 -28.40 -3.93
CA CYS A 27 16.55 -28.50 -4.13
C CYS A 27 17.09 -28.37 -5.57
N SER A 28 17.55 -27.16 -5.92
CA SER A 28 18.98 -26.81 -5.99
C SER A 28 19.15 -25.48 -6.71
N GLY A 29 19.79 -24.52 -6.04
CA GLY A 29 20.13 -23.23 -6.64
C GLY A 29 21.24 -23.41 -7.66
N SER A 30 20.89 -23.45 -8.94
CA SER A 30 21.84 -23.27 -10.03
C SER A 30 22.02 -21.77 -10.28
N LEU A 31 23.29 -21.35 -10.29
CA LEU A 31 23.72 -20.01 -10.69
C LEU A 31 23.14 -19.66 -12.07
N GLN A 32 22.24 -18.68 -12.14
CA GLN A 32 21.95 -17.99 -13.40
C GLN A 32 23.18 -17.19 -13.78
N SER A 33 23.80 -17.54 -14.91
CA SER A 33 24.86 -16.76 -15.54
C SER A 33 24.31 -15.39 -15.95
N GLU A 34 24.96 -14.30 -15.55
CA GLU A 34 24.64 -12.94 -16.00
C GLU A 34 24.73 -12.86 -17.54
N LEU A 35 23.71 -12.26 -18.16
CA LEU A 35 23.64 -12.08 -19.61
C LEU A 35 24.78 -11.16 -20.10
N SER A 36 25.40 -11.47 -21.23
CA SER A 36 26.42 -10.60 -21.84
C SER A 36 25.79 -9.29 -22.37
N LYS A 37 26.61 -8.25 -22.56
CA LYS A 37 26.16 -6.95 -23.09
C LYS A 37 25.43 -7.07 -24.44
N GLU A 38 25.98 -7.87 -25.36
CA GLU A 38 25.37 -8.15 -26.68
C GLU A 38 24.03 -8.88 -26.56
N GLN A 39 23.88 -9.81 -25.61
CA GLN A 39 22.62 -10.51 -25.37
C GLN A 39 21.55 -9.54 -24.84
N ARG A 40 21.92 -8.65 -23.90
CA ARG A 40 21.01 -7.61 -23.40
C ARG A 40 20.61 -6.62 -24.50
N GLU A 41 21.53 -6.24 -25.39
CA GLU A 41 21.23 -5.39 -26.56
C GLU A 41 20.23 -6.05 -27.53
N LYS A 42 20.37 -7.35 -27.79
CA LYS A 42 19.45 -8.11 -28.64
C LYS A 42 18.04 -8.23 -28.03
N ILE A 43 17.97 -8.50 -26.73
CA ILE A 43 16.70 -8.54 -25.97
C ILE A 43 16.03 -7.17 -25.98
N LEU A 44 16.80 -6.11 -25.68
CA LEU A 44 16.29 -4.74 -25.68
C LEU A 44 15.81 -4.30 -27.08
N SER A 45 16.43 -4.80 -28.15
CA SER A 45 15.97 -4.60 -29.53
C SER A 45 14.60 -5.24 -29.76
N GLN A 46 14.37 -6.46 -29.29
CA GLN A 46 13.07 -7.15 -29.43
C GLN A 46 11.98 -6.45 -28.62
N ILE A 47 12.28 -6.03 -27.39
CA ILE A 47 11.36 -5.27 -26.54
C ILE A 47 10.96 -3.97 -27.23
N SER A 48 11.93 -3.22 -27.77
CA SER A 48 11.66 -2.00 -28.54
C SER A 48 10.74 -2.25 -29.75
N THR A 49 10.96 -3.33 -30.51
CA THR A 49 10.06 -3.70 -31.62
C THR A 49 8.65 -4.05 -31.16
N ASN A 50 8.51 -4.75 -30.03
CA ASN A 50 7.20 -5.09 -29.47
C ASN A 50 6.44 -3.83 -29.03
N LEU A 51 7.12 -2.89 -28.37
CA LEU A 51 6.54 -1.63 -27.90
C LEU A 51 6.02 -0.76 -29.04
N ILE A 52 6.77 -0.67 -30.15
CA ILE A 52 6.37 0.09 -31.35
C ILE A 52 5.07 -0.47 -31.98
N ASN A 53 4.87 -1.78 -31.89
CA ASN A 53 3.73 -2.47 -32.51
C ASN A 53 2.50 -2.60 -31.58
N LEU A 54 2.55 -2.04 -30.36
CA LEU A 54 1.39 -2.06 -29.47
C LEU A 54 0.26 -1.17 -29.98
N SER A 55 -0.97 -1.65 -29.82
CA SER A 55 -2.18 -0.88 -30.08
C SER A 55 -2.72 -0.35 -28.76
N LEU A 56 -2.17 0.76 -28.29
CA LEU A 56 -2.55 1.37 -27.01
C LEU A 56 -3.66 2.40 -27.21
N SER A 57 -4.62 2.39 -26.29
CA SER A 57 -5.73 3.34 -26.22
C SER A 57 -5.71 4.07 -24.88
N SER A 58 -6.01 5.37 -24.90
CA SER A 58 -6.15 6.16 -23.69
C SER A 58 -7.39 5.74 -22.91
N LYS A 59 -7.38 5.97 -21.59
CA LYS A 59 -8.64 5.96 -20.82
C LYS A 59 -9.58 7.03 -21.37
N ASN A 60 -10.89 6.79 -21.27
CA ASN A 60 -11.95 7.67 -21.78
C ASN A 60 -12.26 8.89 -20.89
N THR A 61 -11.35 9.23 -19.96
CA THR A 61 -11.54 10.32 -18.99
C THR A 61 -10.94 11.65 -19.43
N PHE A 62 -10.13 11.68 -20.49
CA PHE A 62 -9.54 12.92 -21.01
C PHE A 62 -10.55 13.63 -21.89
N ALA A 63 -10.92 14.88 -21.57
CA ALA A 63 -11.98 15.59 -22.28
C ALA A 63 -11.64 15.88 -23.75
N THR A 64 -10.37 16.13 -24.02
CA THR A 64 -9.81 16.34 -25.36
C THR A 64 -8.50 15.59 -25.55
N ILE A 65 -8.07 15.44 -26.81
CA ILE A 65 -6.74 14.90 -27.12
C ILE A 65 -5.60 15.81 -26.61
N ASP A 66 -5.86 17.12 -26.49
CA ASP A 66 -4.92 18.08 -25.92
C ASP A 66 -4.71 17.86 -24.41
N ASP A 67 -5.76 17.46 -23.68
CA ASP A 67 -5.67 17.11 -22.25
C ASP A 67 -4.86 15.82 -22.02
N LEU A 68 -5.07 14.83 -22.91
CA LEU A 68 -4.24 13.63 -22.95
C LEU A 68 -2.78 14.00 -23.23
N TYR A 69 -2.52 14.87 -24.21
CA TYR A 69 -1.16 15.29 -24.58
C TYR A 69 -0.46 16.10 -23.48
N ALA A 70 -1.18 17.00 -22.81
CA ALA A 70 -0.66 17.75 -21.66
C ALA A 70 -0.24 16.82 -20.52
N SER A 71 -1.06 15.80 -20.25
CA SER A 71 -0.75 14.77 -19.24
C SER A 71 0.43 13.90 -19.66
N ALA A 72 0.51 13.56 -20.95
CA ALA A 72 1.56 12.71 -21.49
C ALA A 72 2.95 13.37 -21.50
N LYS A 73 3.03 14.70 -21.62
CA LYS A 73 4.30 15.47 -21.46
C LYS A 73 4.94 15.31 -20.07
N GLY A 74 4.12 15.04 -19.04
CA GLY A 74 4.58 14.84 -17.67
C GLY A 74 4.90 13.39 -17.31
N ALA A 75 4.68 12.43 -18.22
CA ALA A 75 4.82 11.00 -17.94
C ALA A 75 6.28 10.53 -18.00
N ASN A 76 7.08 10.92 -17.01
CA ASN A 76 8.52 10.66 -16.94
C ASN A 76 8.92 9.27 -16.39
N ASN A 77 7.94 8.40 -16.12
CA ASN A 77 8.15 7.03 -15.69
C ASN A 77 7.04 6.11 -16.20
N LEU A 78 7.25 4.80 -16.11
CA LEU A 78 6.34 3.79 -16.66
C LEU A 78 4.93 3.83 -16.04
N ASP A 79 4.80 4.14 -14.75
CA ASP A 79 3.49 4.15 -14.08
C ASP A 79 2.65 5.37 -14.46
N LEU A 80 3.30 6.51 -14.68
CA LEU A 80 2.62 7.69 -15.24
C LEU A 80 2.17 7.46 -16.68
N VAL A 81 2.92 6.71 -17.50
CA VAL A 81 2.47 6.31 -18.85
C VAL A 81 1.26 5.39 -18.77
N LYS A 82 1.24 4.41 -17.84
CA LYS A 82 0.07 3.53 -17.62
C LYS A 82 -1.17 4.31 -17.19
N ALA A 83 -1.01 5.34 -16.38
CA ALA A 83 -2.12 6.16 -15.90
C ALA A 83 -2.88 6.89 -17.03
N LEU A 84 -2.30 6.96 -18.24
CA LEU A 84 -2.93 7.52 -19.44
C LEU A 84 -3.80 6.50 -20.18
N LEU A 85 -3.64 5.20 -19.91
CA LEU A 85 -4.15 4.10 -20.73
C LEU A 85 -5.39 3.44 -20.12
N ASP A 86 -6.22 2.82 -20.97
CA ASP A 86 -7.27 1.90 -20.50
C ASP A 86 -6.69 0.59 -19.95
N ASP A 87 -7.50 -0.20 -19.23
CA ASP A 87 -7.02 -1.41 -18.53
C ASP A 87 -6.42 -2.47 -19.47
N VAL A 88 -6.96 -2.57 -20.68
CA VAL A 88 -6.48 -3.51 -21.71
C VAL A 88 -5.09 -3.08 -22.19
N SER A 89 -4.93 -1.79 -22.50
CA SER A 89 -3.69 -1.19 -22.98
C SER A 89 -2.61 -1.16 -21.89
N GLN A 90 -2.98 -0.97 -20.62
CA GLN A 90 -2.06 -1.09 -19.47
C GLN A 90 -1.49 -2.52 -19.37
N THR A 91 -2.34 -3.53 -19.53
CA THR A 91 -1.94 -4.94 -19.49
C THR A 91 -0.99 -5.29 -20.64
N GLN A 92 -1.30 -4.81 -21.85
CA GLN A 92 -0.45 -4.97 -23.03
C GLN A 92 0.92 -4.30 -22.87
N LEU A 93 0.94 -3.05 -22.36
CA LEU A 93 2.18 -2.31 -22.12
C LEU A 93 3.07 -3.00 -21.08
N ASN A 94 2.49 -3.46 -19.96
CA ASN A 94 3.21 -4.21 -18.92
C ASN A 94 3.86 -5.49 -19.47
N THR A 95 3.10 -6.26 -20.25
CA THR A 95 3.56 -7.51 -20.84
C THR A 95 4.74 -7.26 -21.80
N ALA A 96 4.66 -6.20 -22.60
CA ALA A 96 5.70 -5.84 -23.56
C ALA A 96 6.97 -5.27 -22.90
N PHE A 97 6.84 -4.53 -21.80
CA PHE A 97 8.01 -4.00 -21.05
C PHE A 97 8.80 -5.12 -20.38
N SER A 98 8.15 -6.20 -19.90
CA SER A 98 8.82 -7.33 -19.23
C SER A 98 9.77 -6.84 -18.11
N LYS A 99 11.06 -7.21 -18.12
CA LYS A 99 12.11 -6.74 -17.20
C LYS A 99 12.80 -5.42 -17.63
N ALA A 100 12.39 -4.79 -18.72
CA ALA A 100 12.98 -3.51 -19.13
C ALA A 100 12.60 -2.39 -18.16
N THR A 101 13.49 -1.42 -18.02
CA THR A 101 13.30 -0.24 -17.16
C THR A 101 13.08 1.00 -18.03
N PHE A 102 12.14 1.86 -17.63
CA PHE A 102 11.94 3.17 -18.23
C PHE A 102 12.98 4.14 -17.65
N LEU A 103 13.84 4.72 -18.50
CA LEU A 103 14.88 5.64 -18.06
C LEU A 103 14.46 7.11 -18.19
N ALA A 104 13.85 7.49 -19.31
CA ALA A 104 13.49 8.88 -19.56
C ALA A 104 12.44 9.03 -20.67
N LEU A 105 11.59 10.05 -20.53
CA LEU A 105 10.83 10.60 -21.65
C LEU A 105 11.74 11.57 -22.42
N GLN A 106 11.97 11.31 -23.70
CA GLN A 106 12.88 12.13 -24.54
C GLN A 106 12.11 13.20 -25.30
N SER A 107 10.96 12.85 -25.87
CA SER A 107 10.07 13.80 -26.52
C SER A 107 8.66 13.23 -26.62
N SER A 108 7.70 14.11 -26.86
CA SER A 108 6.31 13.75 -27.13
C SER A 108 5.81 14.53 -28.33
N SER A 109 4.95 13.95 -29.14
CA SER A 109 4.26 14.64 -30.23
C SER A 109 2.77 14.30 -30.25
N LEU A 110 1.99 15.24 -30.79
CA LEU A 110 0.54 15.15 -30.92
C LEU A 110 0.16 15.06 -32.40
N SER A 111 -0.75 14.16 -32.72
CA SER A 111 -1.45 14.11 -34.02
C SER A 111 -2.96 14.29 -33.80
N SER A 112 -3.77 14.26 -34.86
CA SER A 112 -5.23 14.43 -34.75
C SER A 112 -5.96 13.31 -34.00
N THR A 113 -5.32 12.15 -33.82
CA THR A 113 -5.96 10.96 -33.22
C THR A 113 -5.09 10.24 -32.20
N ASP A 114 -3.76 10.47 -32.22
CA ASP A 114 -2.81 9.75 -31.39
C ASP A 114 -1.80 10.70 -30.72
N VAL A 115 -1.41 10.38 -29.48
CA VAL A 115 -0.25 10.95 -28.78
C VAL A 115 0.92 9.97 -28.87
N THR A 116 2.08 10.46 -29.28
CA THR A 116 3.28 9.64 -29.48
C THR A 116 4.35 10.04 -28.47
N LEU A 117 4.88 9.07 -27.71
CA LEU A 117 5.94 9.26 -26.71
C LEU A 117 7.23 8.58 -27.18
N ASN A 118 8.31 9.34 -27.30
CA ASN A 118 9.65 8.80 -27.51
C ASN A 118 10.33 8.63 -26.15
N ILE A 119 10.62 7.40 -25.80
CA ILE A 119 11.09 7.01 -24.47
C ILE A 119 12.43 6.28 -24.58
N LYS A 120 13.27 6.41 -23.55
CA LYS A 120 14.53 5.67 -23.42
C LYS A 120 14.33 4.54 -22.42
N ILE A 121 14.74 3.33 -22.79
CA ILE A 121 14.60 2.12 -21.98
C ILE A 121 15.95 1.40 -21.82
N SER A 122 16.13 0.65 -20.73
CA SER A 122 17.28 -0.23 -20.46
C SER A 122 16.84 -1.64 -20.03
N TYR A 123 17.76 -2.59 -19.97
CA TYR A 123 17.49 -3.97 -19.55
C TYR A 123 18.62 -4.49 -18.67
N GLU A 124 18.31 -4.81 -17.41
CA GLU A 124 19.24 -5.34 -16.41
C GLU A 124 20.56 -4.54 -16.29
N GLY A 125 20.43 -3.21 -16.12
CA GLY A 125 21.54 -2.24 -15.98
C GLY A 125 21.44 -1.06 -16.96
N ASP A 126 22.04 0.08 -16.64
CA ASP A 126 21.94 1.31 -17.45
C ASP A 126 23.00 1.41 -18.56
N ASP A 127 23.92 0.44 -18.62
CA ASP A 127 25.03 0.39 -19.59
C ASP A 127 24.58 0.04 -21.01
N VAL A 128 23.37 -0.49 -21.16
CA VAL A 128 22.67 -0.78 -22.43
C VAL A 128 21.33 -0.07 -22.43
N SER A 129 21.17 0.91 -23.32
CA SER A 129 19.92 1.67 -23.45
C SER A 129 19.53 1.90 -24.91
N ARG A 130 18.23 2.05 -25.16
CA ARG A 130 17.67 2.26 -26.50
C ARG A 130 16.47 3.18 -26.45
N SER A 131 16.33 4.02 -27.46
CA SER A 131 15.13 4.82 -27.69
C SER A 131 14.06 4.01 -28.42
N THR A 132 12.81 4.17 -28.01
CA THR A 132 11.65 3.54 -28.66
C THR A 132 10.45 4.46 -28.58
N THR A 133 9.38 4.12 -29.29
CA THR A 133 8.20 4.96 -29.44
C THR A 133 6.96 4.20 -28.96
N LEU A 134 6.14 4.87 -28.15
CA LEU A 134 4.81 4.42 -27.74
C LEU A 134 3.76 5.30 -28.40
N LYS A 135 2.79 4.68 -29.06
CA LYS A 135 1.70 5.39 -29.74
C LYS A 135 0.39 5.10 -29.01
N ILE A 136 -0.23 6.15 -28.48
CA ILE A 136 -1.45 6.08 -27.67
C ILE A 136 -2.59 6.73 -28.46
N ARG A 137 -3.59 5.93 -28.84
CA ARG A 137 -4.80 6.42 -29.49
C ARG A 137 -5.71 7.10 -28.49
N TYR A 138 -6.16 8.31 -28.82
CA TYR A 138 -7.14 9.02 -28.02
C TYR A 138 -8.52 8.37 -28.13
N VAL A 139 -9.14 8.15 -26.97
CA VAL A 139 -10.53 7.70 -26.84
C VAL A 139 -11.32 8.84 -26.22
N SER A 140 -12.21 9.45 -27.00
CA SER A 140 -13.07 10.53 -26.52
C SER A 140 -14.01 10.05 -25.41
N PRO A 141 -14.29 10.86 -24.38
CA PRO A 141 -15.38 10.59 -23.47
C PRO A 141 -16.65 10.54 -24.32
N THR A 142 -17.35 9.42 -24.31
CA THR A 142 -18.62 9.35 -25.03
C THR A 142 -19.58 10.33 -24.35
N PRO A 143 -20.23 11.25 -25.08
CA PRO A 143 -21.28 12.07 -24.49
C PRO A 143 -22.33 11.13 -23.88
N GLN A 144 -22.63 11.32 -22.60
CA GLN A 144 -23.82 10.73 -22.01
C GLN A 144 -25.01 11.19 -22.86
N ALA A 145 -25.57 10.29 -23.65
CA ALA A 145 -27.00 10.33 -23.89
C ALA A 145 -27.66 10.34 -22.50
N GLN A 146 -28.66 11.19 -22.28
CA GLN A 146 -29.62 10.95 -21.20
C GLN A 146 -29.93 9.45 -21.19
N GLY A 147 -29.64 8.78 -20.07
CA GLY A 147 -30.11 7.42 -19.87
C GLY A 147 -31.61 7.37 -20.21
N PRO A 148 -32.11 6.26 -20.77
CA PRO A 148 -33.53 6.17 -21.11
C PRO A 148 -34.32 6.58 -19.88
N ILE A 149 -35.29 7.48 -20.06
CA ILE A 149 -36.26 7.79 -19.01
C ILE A 149 -36.88 6.45 -18.65
N LEU A 150 -36.47 5.87 -17.51
CA LEU A 150 -36.96 4.57 -17.09
C LEU A 150 -38.47 4.71 -16.94
N THR A 151 -39.22 3.81 -17.55
CA THR A 151 -40.66 3.79 -17.35
C THR A 151 -40.98 3.39 -15.91
N THR A 152 -42.19 3.67 -15.44
CA THR A 152 -42.65 3.24 -14.11
C THR A 152 -42.52 1.72 -13.93
N ASN A 153 -42.74 0.95 -15.00
CA ASN A 153 -42.58 -0.51 -14.98
C ASN A 153 -41.10 -0.91 -14.80
N GLN A 154 -40.16 -0.26 -15.47
CA GLN A 154 -38.73 -0.54 -15.28
C GLN A 154 -38.25 -0.22 -13.86
N ARG A 155 -38.70 0.92 -13.28
CA ARG A 155 -38.41 1.25 -11.87
C ARG A 155 -39.03 0.24 -10.90
N THR A 156 -40.26 -0.19 -11.17
CA THR A 156 -40.97 -1.19 -10.35
C THR A 156 -40.25 -2.55 -10.40
N ALA A 157 -39.80 -2.97 -11.58
CA ALA A 157 -39.03 -4.20 -11.76
C ALA A 157 -37.70 -4.16 -10.99
N ILE A 158 -36.95 -3.06 -11.07
CA ILE A 158 -35.68 -2.87 -10.33
C ILE A 158 -35.92 -2.97 -8.81
N ALA A 159 -36.94 -2.26 -8.30
CA ALA A 159 -37.28 -2.28 -6.89
C ALA A 159 -37.71 -3.68 -6.42
N TRP A 160 -38.51 -4.38 -7.24
CA TRP A 160 -38.96 -5.74 -6.92
C TRP A 160 -37.81 -6.75 -6.92
N TYR A 161 -36.92 -6.73 -7.93
CA TYR A 161 -35.74 -7.61 -7.94
C TYR A 161 -34.82 -7.38 -6.74
N SER A 162 -34.73 -6.16 -6.25
CA SER A 162 -33.95 -5.81 -5.05
C SER A 162 -34.56 -6.37 -3.76
N SER A 163 -35.85 -6.72 -3.76
CA SER A 163 -36.55 -7.33 -2.62
C SER A 163 -36.45 -8.86 -2.56
N ILE A 164 -35.98 -9.52 -3.63
CA ILE A 164 -35.82 -10.98 -3.66
C ILE A 164 -34.50 -11.37 -2.98
N TRP A 165 -34.59 -12.20 -1.95
CA TRP A 165 -33.42 -12.79 -1.30
C TRP A 165 -32.64 -13.70 -2.25
N ALA A 166 -31.30 -13.66 -2.14
CA ALA A 166 -30.41 -14.50 -2.95
C ALA A 166 -30.49 -16.01 -2.60
N THR A 167 -31.15 -16.36 -1.50
CA THR A 167 -31.26 -17.73 -1.00
C THR A 167 -32.68 -18.03 -0.50
N ASN A 168 -33.13 -19.27 -0.67
CA ASN A 168 -34.41 -19.80 -0.20
C ASN A 168 -34.24 -21.28 0.21
N THR A 169 -35.27 -21.89 0.79
CA THR A 169 -35.28 -23.32 1.12
C THR A 169 -36.39 -24.06 0.38
N ALA A 170 -36.24 -25.38 0.23
CA ALA A 170 -37.23 -26.24 -0.41
C ALA A 170 -38.52 -26.27 0.41
N ALA A 171 -39.67 -26.18 -0.26
CA ALA A 171 -40.96 -26.40 0.38
C ALA A 171 -41.04 -27.84 0.94
N PHE A 172 -41.85 -28.03 1.97
CA PHE A 172 -41.94 -29.29 2.72
C PHE A 172 -42.22 -30.52 1.82
N SER A 173 -43.00 -30.35 0.75
CA SER A 173 -43.29 -31.40 -0.23
C SER A 173 -42.07 -31.88 -1.05
N PHE A 174 -40.94 -31.18 -0.98
CA PHE A 174 -39.73 -31.47 -1.75
C PHE A 174 -38.52 -31.84 -0.88
N THR A 175 -38.63 -31.83 0.45
CA THR A 175 -37.50 -32.11 1.36
C THR A 175 -37.01 -33.56 1.28
N ASN A 176 -37.82 -34.48 0.76
CA ASN A 176 -37.46 -35.89 0.53
C ASN A 176 -37.17 -36.22 -0.96
N THR A 177 -37.10 -35.20 -1.81
CA THR A 177 -36.85 -35.33 -3.25
C THR A 177 -35.43 -34.86 -3.56
N LEU A 178 -34.68 -35.59 -4.38
CA LEU A 178 -33.37 -35.12 -4.83
C LEU A 178 -33.54 -33.92 -5.77
N PRO A 179 -32.66 -32.91 -5.74
CA PRO A 179 -32.65 -31.81 -6.70
C PRO A 179 -32.78 -32.27 -8.16
N SER A 180 -32.08 -33.35 -8.56
CA SER A 180 -32.13 -33.92 -9.90
C SER A 180 -33.47 -34.52 -10.31
N GLN A 181 -34.36 -34.79 -9.34
CA GLN A 181 -35.69 -35.35 -9.59
C GLN A 181 -36.75 -34.27 -9.85
N ILE A 182 -36.40 -32.99 -9.72
CA ILE A 182 -37.34 -31.88 -9.91
C ILE A 182 -37.49 -31.57 -11.39
N LYS A 183 -38.65 -31.94 -11.94
CA LYS A 183 -38.94 -31.77 -13.38
C LYS A 183 -39.59 -30.43 -13.73
N VAL A 184 -40.23 -29.77 -12.76
CA VAL A 184 -40.96 -28.51 -12.97
C VAL A 184 -40.47 -27.49 -11.95
N ILE A 185 -40.01 -26.34 -12.43
CA ILE A 185 -39.57 -25.22 -11.62
C ILE A 185 -40.68 -24.17 -11.57
N ASN A 186 -41.21 -23.91 -10.39
CA ASN A 186 -42.23 -22.89 -10.14
C ASN A 186 -42.11 -22.37 -8.69
N ALA A 187 -42.95 -21.41 -8.31
CA ALA A 187 -42.95 -20.85 -6.96
C ALA A 187 -43.16 -21.90 -5.85
N GLY A 188 -43.85 -23.01 -6.12
CA GLY A 188 -44.19 -24.05 -5.15
C GLY A 188 -43.01 -24.87 -4.64
N ILE A 189 -41.85 -24.80 -5.30
CA ILE A 189 -40.62 -25.43 -4.77
C ILE A 189 -40.01 -24.63 -3.62
N LEU A 190 -40.40 -23.36 -3.45
CA LEU A 190 -39.86 -22.44 -2.46
C LEU A 190 -40.68 -22.51 -1.17
N LYS A 191 -40.01 -22.64 -0.03
CA LYS A 191 -40.65 -22.55 1.29
C LYS A 191 -41.20 -21.14 1.53
N ASN A 192 -40.41 -20.12 1.17
CA ASN A 192 -40.83 -18.73 1.25
C ASN A 192 -41.25 -18.27 -0.15
N ALA A 193 -42.50 -17.86 -0.30
CA ALA A 193 -42.99 -17.30 -1.55
C ALA A 193 -42.22 -16.03 -1.94
N THR A 194 -42.04 -15.79 -3.24
CA THR A 194 -41.47 -14.53 -3.73
C THR A 194 -42.38 -13.35 -3.38
N PRO A 195 -41.83 -12.13 -3.21
CA PRO A 195 -42.63 -10.93 -2.97
C PRO A 195 -43.72 -10.76 -4.03
N THR A 196 -44.93 -10.38 -3.61
CA THR A 196 -46.04 -10.11 -4.53
C THR A 196 -45.75 -8.87 -5.38
N ILE A 197 -46.05 -8.93 -6.67
CA ILE A 197 -45.94 -7.81 -7.60
C ILE A 197 -47.31 -7.50 -8.21
N ALA A 198 -47.61 -6.21 -8.39
CA ALA A 198 -48.89 -5.78 -8.95
C ALA A 198 -49.00 -6.12 -10.44
N SER A 199 -50.23 -6.37 -10.91
CA SER A 199 -50.55 -6.49 -12.33
C SER A 199 -50.04 -5.28 -13.12
N PRO A 200 -49.44 -5.45 -14.32
CA PRO A 200 -49.53 -6.61 -15.23
C PRO A 200 -48.30 -7.55 -15.21
N PHE A 201 -47.45 -7.51 -14.19
CA PHE A 201 -46.24 -8.34 -14.16
C PHE A 201 -46.53 -9.83 -13.94
N VAL A 202 -45.83 -10.68 -14.69
CA VAL A 202 -45.81 -12.14 -14.54
C VAL A 202 -44.42 -12.57 -14.06
N VAL A 203 -44.37 -13.44 -13.04
CA VAL A 203 -43.12 -13.99 -12.50
C VAL A 203 -42.84 -15.35 -13.11
N ASN A 204 -41.69 -15.49 -13.76
CA ASN A 204 -41.24 -16.72 -14.40
C ASN A 204 -40.06 -17.33 -13.64
N TYR A 205 -39.98 -18.66 -13.63
CA TYR A 205 -38.97 -19.41 -12.89
C TYR A 205 -38.30 -20.43 -13.79
N ASN A 206 -36.98 -20.33 -13.96
CA ASN A 206 -36.20 -21.24 -14.79
C ASN A 206 -35.07 -21.88 -13.98
N LEU A 207 -34.74 -23.14 -14.27
CA LEU A 207 -33.56 -23.78 -13.69
C LEU A 207 -32.30 -23.15 -14.29
N VAL A 208 -31.30 -22.84 -13.46
CA VAL A 208 -29.97 -22.47 -13.96
C VAL A 208 -29.24 -23.75 -14.38
N SER A 209 -28.86 -23.85 -15.65
CA SER A 209 -28.16 -25.02 -16.20
C SER A 209 -26.92 -25.38 -15.39
N GLY A 210 -26.77 -26.67 -15.05
CA GLY A 210 -25.62 -27.18 -14.29
C GLY A 210 -25.62 -26.83 -12.79
N SER A 211 -26.68 -26.22 -12.25
CA SER A 211 -26.74 -25.83 -10.84
C SER A 211 -27.26 -26.90 -9.87
N VAL A 212 -27.82 -27.99 -10.40
CA VAL A 212 -28.40 -29.08 -9.62
C VAL A 212 -27.28 -29.84 -8.89
N ASN A 213 -27.41 -29.98 -7.58
CA ASN A 213 -26.43 -30.65 -6.74
C ASN A 213 -27.12 -31.56 -5.70
N ASP A 214 -27.16 -32.86 -6.01
CA ASP A 214 -27.76 -33.88 -5.16
C ASP A 214 -26.94 -34.18 -3.89
N ASP A 215 -25.63 -33.96 -3.91
CA ASP A 215 -24.75 -34.19 -2.75
C ASP A 215 -25.05 -33.18 -1.64
N ASN A 216 -25.30 -31.93 -2.01
CA ASN A 216 -25.62 -30.83 -1.09
C ASN A 216 -27.13 -30.59 -0.92
N GLY A 217 -27.99 -31.30 -1.66
CA GLY A 217 -29.44 -31.09 -1.62
C GLY A 217 -29.84 -29.67 -2.02
N SER A 218 -29.25 -29.13 -3.11
CA SER A 218 -29.47 -27.75 -3.56
C SER A 218 -29.56 -27.61 -5.09
N LEU A 219 -30.18 -26.51 -5.55
CA LEU A 219 -30.18 -26.07 -6.95
C LEU A 219 -30.24 -24.54 -7.04
N LYS A 220 -30.02 -23.95 -8.22
CA LYS A 220 -30.29 -22.52 -8.46
C LYS A 220 -31.42 -22.32 -9.46
N ILE A 221 -32.27 -21.35 -9.16
CA ILE A 221 -33.33 -20.88 -10.06
C ILE A 221 -33.06 -19.45 -10.49
N LYS A 222 -33.42 -19.12 -11.72
CA LYS A 222 -33.47 -17.76 -12.26
C LYS A 222 -34.93 -17.30 -12.26
N ILE A 223 -35.18 -16.16 -11.62
CA ILE A 223 -36.49 -15.53 -11.54
C ILE A 223 -36.51 -14.32 -12.47
N VAL A 224 -37.51 -14.23 -13.35
CA VAL A 224 -37.63 -13.16 -14.36
C VAL A 224 -39.05 -12.59 -14.40
N LEU A 225 -39.17 -11.27 -14.33
CA LEU A 225 -40.41 -10.52 -14.57
C LEU A 225 -40.67 -10.32 -16.06
N SER A 226 -41.93 -10.49 -16.47
CA SER A 226 -42.37 -10.17 -17.83
C SER A 226 -43.72 -9.45 -17.87
N ILE A 227 -43.92 -8.64 -18.91
CA ILE A 227 -45.22 -8.06 -19.29
C ILE A 227 -45.41 -8.34 -20.79
N GLY A 228 -46.38 -9.20 -21.15
CA GLY A 228 -46.52 -9.62 -22.55
C GLY A 228 -45.26 -10.31 -23.07
N THR A 229 -44.66 -9.78 -24.13
CA THR A 229 -43.39 -10.27 -24.73
C THR A 229 -42.13 -9.62 -24.14
N ASP A 230 -42.29 -8.63 -23.26
CA ASP A 230 -41.18 -7.87 -22.68
C ASP A 230 -40.68 -8.58 -21.41
N HIS A 231 -39.39 -8.93 -21.40
CA HIS A 231 -38.73 -9.54 -20.25
C HIS A 231 -37.75 -8.55 -19.61
N TYR A 232 -37.89 -8.33 -18.31
CA TYR A 232 -37.15 -7.31 -17.58
C TYR A 232 -35.89 -7.91 -16.96
N LYS A 233 -34.73 -7.31 -17.22
CA LYS A 233 -33.48 -7.60 -16.51
C LYS A 233 -33.48 -6.97 -15.11
N SER A 234 -32.55 -7.40 -14.26
CA SER A 234 -32.39 -6.86 -12.90
C SER A 234 -32.02 -5.38 -12.86
N ASP A 235 -31.44 -4.84 -13.93
CA ASP A 235 -31.12 -3.43 -14.11
C ASP A 235 -32.27 -2.60 -14.74
N GLY A 236 -33.41 -3.24 -15.02
CA GLY A 236 -34.59 -2.61 -15.63
C GLY A 236 -34.57 -2.52 -17.15
N SER A 237 -33.51 -2.98 -17.84
CA SER A 237 -33.53 -3.10 -19.30
C SER A 237 -34.48 -4.22 -19.77
N ILE A 238 -34.98 -4.11 -21.00
CA ILE A 238 -35.99 -5.02 -21.57
C ILE A 238 -35.37 -5.84 -22.71
N VAL A 239 -35.64 -7.14 -22.73
CA VAL A 239 -35.24 -8.08 -23.79
C VAL A 239 -36.45 -8.88 -24.28
N SER A 240 -36.35 -9.46 -25.47
CA SER A 240 -37.44 -10.15 -26.17
C SER A 240 -37.56 -11.64 -25.86
N SER A 241 -36.68 -12.20 -25.02
CA SER A 241 -36.79 -13.58 -24.56
C SER A 241 -36.32 -13.73 -23.11
N ILE A 242 -36.89 -14.71 -22.41
CA ILE A 242 -36.58 -14.98 -21.00
C ILE A 242 -35.14 -15.45 -20.78
N GLU A 243 -34.54 -16.13 -21.77
CA GLU A 243 -33.16 -16.64 -21.71
C GLU A 243 -32.14 -15.51 -21.74
N GLN A 244 -32.46 -14.42 -22.45
CA GLN A 244 -31.63 -13.21 -22.54
C GLN A 244 -31.77 -12.30 -21.33
N ALA A 245 -32.78 -12.55 -20.48
CA ALA A 245 -32.97 -11.80 -19.26
C ALA A 245 -32.03 -12.37 -18.18
N ASP A 246 -31.16 -11.50 -17.66
CA ASP A 246 -30.18 -11.90 -16.66
C ASP A 246 -30.85 -12.17 -15.30
N GLY A 247 -32.04 -11.56 -15.08
CA GLY A 247 -32.98 -11.87 -13.99
C GLY A 247 -32.34 -11.81 -12.59
N LYS A 248 -32.94 -12.52 -11.63
CA LYS A 248 -32.33 -12.77 -10.31
C LYS A 248 -32.09 -14.26 -10.11
N GLU A 249 -30.85 -14.66 -9.87
CA GLU A 249 -30.54 -16.02 -9.44
C GLU A 249 -30.77 -16.18 -7.94
N VAL A 250 -31.45 -17.26 -7.55
CA VAL A 250 -31.77 -17.64 -6.17
C VAL A 250 -31.30 -19.07 -5.94
N MET A 251 -30.51 -19.29 -4.89
CA MET A 251 -30.11 -20.62 -4.46
C MET A 251 -31.18 -21.24 -3.55
N VAL A 252 -31.64 -22.45 -3.87
CA VAL A 252 -32.65 -23.18 -3.09
C VAL A 252 -32.01 -24.41 -2.46
N SER A 253 -32.02 -24.51 -1.14
CA SER A 253 -31.42 -25.61 -0.37
C SER A 253 -32.45 -26.36 0.48
N GLY A 254 -32.11 -27.53 1.02
CA GLY A 254 -33.00 -28.31 1.89
C GLY A 254 -33.82 -29.38 1.15
N PHE A 255 -33.42 -29.73 -0.07
CA PHE A 255 -33.84 -30.96 -0.72
C PHE A 255 -33.16 -32.18 -0.07
N LYS A 256 -33.57 -33.39 -0.46
CA LYS A 256 -32.87 -34.61 -0.04
C LYS A 256 -31.42 -34.55 -0.51
N ASN A 257 -30.48 -34.94 0.35
CA ASN A 257 -29.05 -34.98 0.04
C ASN A 257 -28.49 -36.42 0.05
N LEU A 258 -27.38 -36.64 -0.65
CA LEU A 258 -26.68 -37.92 -0.73
C LEU A 258 -25.45 -38.03 0.19
N ALA A 259 -25.14 -36.99 0.98
CA ALA A 259 -23.97 -36.93 1.88
C ALA A 259 -23.90 -38.14 2.84
N GLN A 260 -22.79 -38.91 2.77
CA GLN A 260 -22.70 -40.22 3.43
C GLN A 260 -22.00 -40.18 4.79
N ASN A 261 -21.00 -39.31 4.99
CA ASN A 261 -20.19 -39.25 6.21
C ASN A 261 -20.52 -38.03 7.11
N ASP A 262 -20.09 -38.09 8.37
CA ASP A 262 -20.38 -37.06 9.38
C ASP A 262 -19.75 -35.69 9.04
N LEU A 263 -18.60 -35.69 8.36
CA LEU A 263 -17.92 -34.45 7.95
C LEU A 263 -18.75 -33.71 6.89
N GLU A 264 -19.19 -34.40 5.85
CA GLU A 264 -20.02 -33.84 4.77
C GLU A 264 -21.37 -33.36 5.29
N LYS A 265 -21.97 -34.11 6.23
CA LYS A 265 -23.22 -33.72 6.91
C LYS A 265 -23.05 -32.43 7.71
N ALA A 266 -21.92 -32.25 8.39
CA ALA A 266 -21.64 -31.03 9.15
C ALA A 266 -21.42 -29.81 8.23
N VAL A 267 -20.63 -29.96 7.15
CA VAL A 267 -20.41 -28.90 6.16
C VAL A 267 -21.73 -28.47 5.53
N ALA A 268 -22.53 -29.44 5.06
CA ALA A 268 -23.81 -29.16 4.43
C ALA A 268 -24.75 -28.41 5.39
N TYR A 269 -24.82 -28.81 6.66
CA TYR A 269 -25.63 -28.13 7.67
C TYR A 269 -25.19 -26.68 7.90
N TYR A 270 -23.90 -26.41 8.13
CA TYR A 270 -23.42 -25.05 8.41
C TYR A 270 -23.58 -24.09 7.22
N GLN A 271 -23.58 -24.62 5.99
CA GLN A 271 -23.90 -23.86 4.78
C GLN A 271 -25.38 -23.48 4.69
N THR A 272 -26.29 -24.25 5.31
CA THR A 272 -27.72 -23.92 5.34
C THR A 272 -28.10 -22.84 6.35
N LEU A 273 -27.31 -22.65 7.41
CA LEU A 273 -27.61 -21.67 8.45
C LEU A 273 -27.46 -20.24 7.92
N PRO A 274 -28.41 -19.33 8.21
CA PRO A 274 -28.27 -17.93 7.83
C PRO A 274 -27.21 -17.22 8.68
N SER A 275 -26.66 -16.11 8.19
CA SER A 275 -25.80 -15.22 9.00
C SER A 275 -26.61 -14.39 10.00
N GLN A 276 -27.89 -14.13 9.71
CA GLN A 276 -28.82 -13.40 10.56
C GLN A 276 -30.24 -13.97 10.44
N THR A 277 -30.99 -13.98 11.53
CA THR A 277 -32.39 -14.43 11.59
C THR A 277 -33.21 -13.56 12.55
N GLN A 278 -34.55 -13.67 12.50
CA GLN A 278 -35.46 -12.91 13.37
C GLN A 278 -36.33 -13.85 14.20
N VAL A 279 -36.48 -13.55 15.49
CA VAL A 279 -37.36 -14.32 16.40
C VAL A 279 -38.82 -14.19 15.93
N PRO A 280 -39.60 -15.29 15.85
CA PRO A 280 -41.02 -15.25 15.55
C PRO A 280 -41.79 -14.42 16.59
N GLU A 281 -42.88 -13.76 16.18
CA GLU A 281 -43.77 -13.09 17.13
C GLU A 281 -44.28 -14.08 18.19
N GLY A 282 -44.03 -13.78 19.46
CA GLY A 282 -44.41 -14.62 20.61
C GLY A 282 -43.67 -14.25 21.90
N ASP A 283 -43.65 -15.16 22.88
CA ASP A 283 -43.08 -14.90 24.22
C ASP A 283 -41.60 -14.49 24.20
N GLN A 284 -40.85 -14.91 23.19
CA GLN A 284 -39.44 -14.58 23.02
C GLN A 284 -39.24 -13.16 22.47
N SER A 285 -40.08 -12.70 21.53
CA SER A 285 -40.01 -11.34 20.98
C SER A 285 -40.44 -10.27 22.01
N ALA A 286 -41.13 -10.67 23.09
CA ALA A 286 -41.50 -9.80 24.21
C ALA A 286 -40.37 -9.57 25.24
N LEU A 287 -39.30 -10.36 25.18
CA LEU A 287 -38.14 -10.22 26.08
C LEU A 287 -37.13 -9.24 25.49
N MET A 288 -36.47 -8.48 26.38
CA MET A 288 -35.27 -7.73 25.99
C MET A 288 -34.10 -8.71 25.82
N PRO A 289 -33.21 -8.51 24.83
CA PRO A 289 -32.03 -9.35 24.60
C PRO A 289 -31.24 -9.74 25.84
N SER A 290 -31.02 -8.82 26.79
CA SER A 290 -30.30 -9.07 28.04
C SER A 290 -31.03 -9.99 29.02
N LYS A 291 -32.33 -10.20 28.80
CA LYS A 291 -33.21 -11.07 29.60
C LYS A 291 -33.48 -12.42 28.93
N VAL A 292 -32.95 -12.64 27.73
CA VAL A 292 -33.09 -13.91 27.02
C VAL A 292 -32.14 -14.94 27.63
N THR A 293 -32.70 -16.05 28.12
CA THR A 293 -31.90 -17.19 28.58
C THR A 293 -31.66 -18.17 27.44
N LEU A 294 -30.55 -18.91 27.50
CA LEU A 294 -30.20 -19.92 26.51
C LEU A 294 -31.29 -21.00 26.37
N GLU A 295 -31.95 -21.38 27.47
CA GLU A 295 -33.07 -22.33 27.48
C GLU A 295 -34.24 -21.86 26.60
N LYS A 296 -34.64 -20.60 26.73
CA LYS A 296 -35.71 -20.01 25.90
C LYS A 296 -35.29 -19.93 24.44
N LEU A 297 -34.01 -19.59 24.19
CA LEU A 297 -33.48 -19.43 22.85
C LEU A 297 -33.29 -20.76 22.12
N ASN A 298 -32.96 -21.84 22.83
CA ASN A 298 -32.72 -23.17 22.25
C ASN A 298 -33.93 -23.72 21.50
N THR A 299 -35.15 -23.44 21.98
CA THR A 299 -36.38 -23.85 21.29
C THR A 299 -36.46 -23.25 19.88
N TYR A 300 -36.04 -21.99 19.73
CA TYR A 300 -35.99 -21.32 18.45
C TYR A 300 -34.79 -21.77 17.61
N LEU A 301 -33.58 -21.81 18.19
CA LEU A 301 -32.35 -22.19 17.48
C LEU A 301 -32.43 -23.60 16.88
N ASN A 302 -33.06 -24.52 17.59
CA ASN A 302 -33.24 -25.90 17.13
C ASN A 302 -34.26 -26.02 15.99
N SER A 303 -34.99 -24.94 15.66
CA SER A 303 -35.97 -24.90 14.56
C SER A 303 -35.42 -24.31 13.24
N ILE A 304 -34.20 -23.72 13.25
CA ILE A 304 -33.68 -22.91 12.14
C ILE A 304 -33.21 -23.77 10.94
N SER A 305 -32.95 -25.07 11.13
CA SER A 305 -32.78 -26.05 10.06
C SER A 305 -32.74 -27.47 10.62
N GLY A 306 -33.02 -28.47 9.79
CA GLY A 306 -33.04 -29.88 10.19
C GLY A 306 -31.67 -30.38 10.63
N ILE A 307 -31.58 -30.84 11.88
CA ILE A 307 -30.33 -31.41 12.44
C ILE A 307 -30.00 -32.70 11.67
N PRO A 308 -28.76 -32.86 11.15
CA PRO A 308 -28.37 -34.08 10.45
C PRO A 308 -28.48 -35.31 11.36
N THR A 309 -28.92 -36.43 10.79
CA THR A 309 -29.12 -37.69 11.54
C THR A 309 -27.86 -38.11 12.29
N GLY A 310 -27.98 -38.33 13.60
CA GLY A 310 -26.87 -38.72 14.49
C GLY A 310 -26.13 -37.56 15.16
N PHE A 311 -26.50 -36.32 14.89
CA PHE A 311 -25.96 -35.13 15.56
C PHE A 311 -26.93 -34.54 16.58
N THR A 312 -26.37 -33.74 17.48
CA THR A 312 -27.08 -32.90 18.46
C THR A 312 -26.59 -31.46 18.34
N LEU A 313 -27.37 -30.50 18.85
CA LEU A 313 -26.95 -29.10 18.88
C LEU A 313 -26.49 -28.70 20.29
N THR A 314 -25.33 -28.07 20.33
CA THR A 314 -24.83 -27.32 21.48
C THR A 314 -24.85 -25.84 21.08
N ASN A 315 -25.72 -25.05 21.71
CA ASN A 315 -25.82 -23.62 21.43
C ASN A 315 -25.20 -22.81 22.57
N GLU A 316 -24.62 -21.66 22.25
CA GLU A 316 -24.12 -20.70 23.25
C GLU A 316 -24.58 -19.28 22.90
N ILE A 317 -25.03 -18.51 23.90
CA ILE A 317 -25.19 -17.06 23.70
C ILE A 317 -23.79 -16.45 23.65
N VAL A 318 -23.52 -15.69 22.60
CA VAL A 318 -22.24 -14.98 22.48
C VAL A 318 -22.19 -13.91 23.57
N LYS A 319 -21.13 -13.96 24.39
CA LYS A 319 -20.96 -13.05 25.52
C LYS A 319 -21.01 -11.59 25.05
N ASN A 320 -21.70 -10.74 25.81
CA ASN A 320 -21.88 -9.31 25.54
C ASN A 320 -22.52 -8.97 24.18
N SER A 321 -23.20 -9.93 23.54
CA SER A 321 -23.87 -9.67 22.24
C SER A 321 -25.30 -9.13 22.37
N ALA A 322 -25.88 -9.15 23.58
CA ALA A 322 -27.23 -8.67 23.83
C ALA A 322 -27.28 -7.13 23.80
N ASP A 323 -28.03 -6.59 22.86
CA ASP A 323 -28.26 -5.17 22.65
C ASP A 323 -29.74 -4.83 22.86
N ASP A 324 -30.05 -4.37 24.06
CA ASP A 324 -31.41 -4.02 24.48
C ASP A 324 -32.01 -2.83 23.74
N GLU A 325 -31.18 -1.96 23.15
CA GLU A 325 -31.66 -0.79 22.41
C GLU A 325 -32.07 -1.17 20.99
N LYS A 326 -31.30 -2.06 20.36
CA LYS A 326 -31.59 -2.56 19.00
C LYS A 326 -32.53 -3.76 18.99
N GLY A 327 -32.69 -4.45 20.12
CA GLY A 327 -33.50 -5.68 20.20
C GLY A 327 -32.80 -6.85 19.50
N GLU A 328 -31.49 -6.98 19.67
CA GLU A 328 -30.64 -7.96 18.98
C GLU A 328 -29.76 -8.75 19.96
N LEU A 329 -29.46 -10.03 19.65
CA LEU A 329 -28.43 -10.82 20.34
C LEU A 329 -27.78 -11.81 19.37
N SER A 330 -26.58 -12.32 19.67
CA SER A 330 -25.92 -13.35 18.86
C SER A 330 -25.84 -14.68 19.59
N ALA A 331 -26.06 -15.77 18.86
CA ALA A 331 -25.89 -17.13 19.38
C ALA A 331 -25.02 -17.96 18.44
N LYS A 332 -24.17 -18.79 19.01
CA LYS A 332 -23.33 -19.77 18.32
C LYS A 332 -24.06 -21.10 18.29
N ILE A 333 -24.22 -21.66 17.09
CA ILE A 333 -24.86 -22.96 16.85
C ILE A 333 -23.76 -23.97 16.52
N VAL A 334 -23.65 -25.05 17.30
CA VAL A 334 -22.58 -26.05 17.16
C VAL A 334 -23.17 -27.46 17.03
N LEU A 335 -22.89 -28.14 15.92
CA LEU A 335 -23.16 -29.57 15.77
C LEU A 335 -22.20 -30.39 16.65
N THR A 336 -22.77 -31.30 17.41
CA THR A 336 -22.06 -32.19 18.35
C THR A 336 -22.45 -33.64 18.12
N LYS A 337 -21.48 -34.53 18.01
CA LYS A 337 -21.67 -35.99 17.90
C LYS A 337 -20.53 -36.71 18.60
N ASP A 338 -20.85 -37.70 19.43
CA ASP A 338 -19.87 -38.52 20.16
C ASP A 338 -18.80 -37.69 20.93
N LYS A 339 -19.23 -36.57 21.54
CA LYS A 339 -18.37 -35.58 22.25
C LYS A 339 -17.40 -34.79 21.35
N ASN A 340 -17.57 -34.84 20.03
CA ASN A 340 -16.84 -34.00 19.10
C ASN A 340 -17.72 -32.81 18.66
N TYR A 341 -17.14 -31.62 18.64
CA TYR A 341 -17.74 -30.35 18.19
C TYR A 341 -17.25 -30.02 16.80
N TYR A 342 -18.17 -29.83 15.87
CA TYR A 342 -17.83 -29.72 14.45
C TYR A 342 -17.65 -28.26 14.02
N LEU A 343 -16.66 -28.03 13.18
CA LEU A 343 -16.35 -26.75 12.54
C LEU A 343 -17.15 -26.61 11.24
N GLN A 344 -17.18 -25.40 10.69
CA GLN A 344 -17.89 -25.10 9.44
C GLN A 344 -17.29 -25.81 8.22
N ASP A 345 -16.02 -26.21 8.28
CA ASP A 345 -15.34 -27.03 7.26
C ASP A 345 -15.53 -28.54 7.47
N GLY A 346 -16.32 -28.93 8.48
CA GLY A 346 -16.65 -30.31 8.82
C GLY A 346 -15.59 -31.05 9.65
N SER A 347 -14.43 -30.46 9.88
CA SER A 347 -13.48 -30.96 10.88
C SER A 347 -14.09 -30.89 12.28
N ASN A 348 -13.50 -31.57 13.27
CA ASN A 348 -14.04 -31.58 14.63
C ASN A 348 -12.96 -31.43 15.71
N LEU A 349 -13.39 -30.94 16.87
CA LEU A 349 -12.58 -30.79 18.07
C LEU A 349 -13.24 -31.51 19.24
N ARG A 350 -12.44 -31.98 20.19
CA ARG A 350 -12.93 -32.59 21.44
C ARG A 350 -13.29 -31.56 22.53
N VAL A 351 -13.07 -30.28 22.26
CA VAL A 351 -13.29 -29.17 23.20
C VAL A 351 -14.07 -28.07 22.49
N LEU A 352 -15.08 -27.53 23.17
CA LEU A 352 -15.85 -26.39 22.72
C LEU A 352 -14.96 -25.14 22.77
N SER A 353 -14.79 -24.45 21.65
CA SER A 353 -13.90 -23.29 21.51
C SER A 353 -14.51 -22.22 20.61
N ASP A 354 -13.84 -21.08 20.44
CA ASP A 354 -14.34 -20.03 19.56
C ASP A 354 -14.35 -20.38 18.07
N SER A 355 -13.60 -21.40 17.68
CA SER A 355 -13.47 -21.84 16.29
C SER A 355 -14.55 -22.83 15.82
N VAL A 356 -15.35 -23.40 16.73
CA VAL A 356 -16.39 -24.39 16.36
C VAL A 356 -17.74 -23.73 16.12
N GLY A 357 -18.56 -24.36 15.28
CA GLY A 357 -19.89 -23.88 14.96
C GLY A 357 -19.95 -22.59 14.15
N LYS A 358 -21.15 -22.03 14.09
CA LYS A 358 -21.46 -20.81 13.34
C LYS A 358 -22.22 -19.82 14.23
N THR A 359 -21.76 -18.58 14.26
CA THR A 359 -22.46 -17.49 14.95
C THR A 359 -23.57 -16.95 14.06
N VAL A 360 -24.77 -16.84 14.62
CA VAL A 360 -25.97 -16.29 13.98
C VAL A 360 -26.46 -15.10 14.79
N LYS A 361 -26.66 -13.96 14.12
CA LYS A 361 -27.28 -12.78 14.71
C LYS A 361 -28.80 -12.95 14.75
N ILE A 362 -29.43 -12.68 15.88
CA ILE A 362 -30.87 -12.86 16.10
C ILE A 362 -31.48 -11.52 16.44
N THR A 363 -32.47 -11.09 15.67
CA THR A 363 -33.15 -9.80 15.82
C THR A 363 -34.64 -9.99 16.16
N GLY A 364 -35.35 -8.91 16.50
CA GLY A 364 -36.80 -8.95 16.76
C GLY A 364 -37.19 -9.11 18.23
N PHE A 365 -36.26 -8.87 19.16
CA PHE A 365 -36.54 -8.80 20.59
C PHE A 365 -37.12 -7.44 21.00
N LYS A 366 -37.72 -7.36 22.18
CA LYS A 366 -38.27 -6.13 22.73
C LYS A 366 -37.13 -5.13 22.99
N LYS A 367 -37.31 -3.91 22.46
CA LYS A 367 -36.37 -2.80 22.69
C LYS A 367 -36.62 -2.14 24.03
N LYS A 368 -35.57 -1.61 24.64
CA LYS A 368 -35.64 -0.78 25.86
C LYS A 368 -36.42 0.49 25.57
N GLU A 369 -37.50 0.72 26.31
CA GLU A 369 -38.16 2.02 26.31
C GLU A 369 -37.28 3.03 27.04
N VAL A 370 -37.06 4.19 26.40
CA VAL A 370 -36.32 5.29 26.99
C VAL A 370 -37.23 5.93 28.05
N GLU A 371 -36.88 5.78 29.33
CA GLU A 371 -37.50 6.56 30.40
C GLU A 371 -37.25 8.05 30.12
N VAL A 372 -38.31 8.78 29.79
CA VAL A 372 -38.30 10.24 29.74
C VAL A 372 -38.16 10.72 31.18
N VAL A 373 -36.93 11.02 31.59
CA VAL A 373 -36.68 11.70 32.85
C VAL A 373 -37.15 13.15 32.67
N ASN A 374 -38.24 13.51 33.36
CA ASN A 374 -38.71 14.89 33.44
C ASN A 374 -37.57 15.81 33.94
N PRO A 375 -37.31 16.96 33.30
CA PRO A 375 -36.22 17.84 33.69
C PRO A 375 -36.48 18.52 35.03
N VAL A 376 -35.41 18.56 35.82
CA VAL A 376 -35.25 19.27 37.09
C VAL A 376 -35.47 20.77 36.90
N VAL A 377 -36.19 21.38 37.86
CA VAL A 377 -36.48 22.81 37.99
C VAL A 377 -35.18 23.63 38.12
N PRO A 378 -34.88 24.59 37.23
CA PRO A 378 -33.78 25.54 37.41
C PRO A 378 -34.16 26.71 38.34
N GLY A 379 -33.17 27.15 39.12
CA GLY A 379 -33.28 28.19 40.14
C GLY A 379 -33.59 29.61 39.64
N GLN A 380 -34.01 30.40 40.63
CA GLN A 380 -34.58 31.75 40.59
C GLN A 380 -33.63 32.82 39.99
N PRO A 381 -34.06 33.58 38.95
CA PRO A 381 -33.42 34.83 38.55
C PRO A 381 -34.02 36.04 39.27
N GLY A 382 -33.17 37.02 39.57
CA GLY A 382 -33.50 38.24 40.32
C GLY A 382 -34.46 39.21 39.62
N THR A 383 -35.11 40.01 40.45
CA THR A 383 -36.11 41.06 40.16
C THR A 383 -35.61 42.18 39.25
N PRO A 384 -36.37 42.52 38.19
CA PRO A 384 -36.43 43.87 37.65
C PRO A 384 -37.85 44.45 37.61
N GLY A 385 -37.97 45.68 38.13
CA GLY A 385 -38.80 46.80 37.64
C GLY A 385 -40.28 46.61 37.32
N ALA A 386 -41.14 47.26 38.11
CA ALA A 386 -42.58 47.36 37.93
C ALA A 386 -43.01 47.82 36.51
N SER A 387 -43.97 47.10 35.92
CA SER A 387 -44.71 47.51 34.72
C SER A 387 -46.20 47.66 35.03
N ALA A 388 -46.79 48.71 34.47
CA ALA A 388 -48.19 49.06 34.61
C ALA A 388 -49.12 48.03 33.97
N THR A 389 -50.29 47.82 34.60
CA THR A 389 -51.42 46.99 34.15
C THR A 389 -51.99 47.40 32.79
N PRO A 390 -52.28 46.41 31.91
CA PRO A 390 -53.45 46.49 31.05
C PRO A 390 -54.41 45.31 31.24
N SER A 391 -55.68 45.61 31.01
CA SER A 391 -56.92 44.90 31.28
C SER A 391 -57.30 43.78 30.30
N ASN A 392 -58.16 42.87 30.78
CA ASN A 392 -58.88 41.76 30.14
C ASN A 392 -59.20 41.89 28.64
N PRO A 393 -59.02 40.82 27.83
CA PRO A 393 -59.70 40.69 26.54
C PRO A 393 -61.13 40.16 26.70
N ASN A 394 -62.10 40.91 26.15
CA ASN A 394 -63.49 40.52 25.99
C ASN A 394 -63.70 39.56 24.79
N ALA A 395 -64.87 38.92 24.79
CA ALA A 395 -65.40 37.91 23.89
C ALA A 395 -65.36 38.22 22.36
N PRO A 396 -65.49 37.20 21.49
CA PRO A 396 -65.40 37.35 20.04
C PRO A 396 -66.59 38.13 19.46
N GLY A 397 -66.32 39.08 18.57
CA GLY A 397 -67.34 39.79 17.79
C GLY A 397 -67.87 38.98 16.61
N THR A 398 -69.15 39.20 16.30
CA THR A 398 -69.91 38.65 15.17
C THR A 398 -69.37 39.13 13.81
N PRO A 399 -69.45 38.33 12.73
CA PRO A 399 -69.02 38.75 11.39
C PRO A 399 -69.85 39.91 10.83
N GLY A 400 -69.17 40.92 10.27
CA GLY A 400 -69.81 42.02 9.55
C GLY A 400 -70.38 41.59 8.20
N ASN A 401 -71.52 42.19 7.85
CA ASN A 401 -72.23 42.00 6.58
C ASN A 401 -71.41 42.61 5.41
N PRO A 402 -71.44 42.05 4.19
CA PRO A 402 -70.68 42.60 3.05
C PRO A 402 -71.18 43.98 2.63
N SER A 403 -70.24 44.89 2.37
CA SER A 403 -70.52 46.22 1.81
C SER A 403 -70.99 46.13 0.35
N ILE A 404 -71.97 46.97 0.00
CA ILE A 404 -72.48 47.21 -1.36
C ILE A 404 -71.34 47.76 -2.26
N PRO A 405 -71.19 47.31 -3.51
CA PRO A 405 -70.21 47.86 -4.45
C PRO A 405 -70.47 49.35 -4.70
N GLY A 406 -69.43 50.17 -4.61
CA GLY A 406 -69.49 51.59 -4.95
C GLY A 406 -69.81 51.83 -6.42
N THR A 407 -70.64 52.82 -6.68
CA THR A 407 -71.01 53.35 -8.00
C THR A 407 -69.76 53.91 -8.73
N PRO A 408 -69.58 53.68 -10.04
CA PRO A 408 -68.45 54.22 -10.79
C PRO A 408 -68.49 55.75 -10.82
N THR A 409 -67.38 56.41 -10.45
CA THR A 409 -67.20 57.84 -10.68
C THR A 409 -66.93 58.12 -12.16
N THR A 410 -67.45 59.27 -12.63
CA THR A 410 -67.30 59.84 -13.98
C THR A 410 -65.84 59.95 -14.44
N PRO A 411 -65.56 59.86 -15.76
CA PRO A 411 -64.22 59.99 -16.31
C PRO A 411 -63.61 61.36 -16.03
N VAL A 412 -62.35 61.38 -15.60
CA VAL A 412 -61.56 62.61 -15.50
C VAL A 412 -61.28 63.13 -16.91
N THR A 413 -61.51 64.43 -17.09
CA THR A 413 -61.18 65.20 -18.30
C THR A 413 -59.69 65.04 -18.64
N PRO A 414 -59.28 64.84 -19.91
CA PRO A 414 -57.88 64.72 -20.28
C PRO A 414 -57.10 65.99 -19.91
N GLY A 415 -56.15 65.84 -18.99
CA GLY A 415 -55.11 66.83 -18.77
C GLY A 415 -54.20 66.94 -20.00
N THR A 416 -53.68 68.14 -20.23
CA THR A 416 -52.65 68.55 -21.19
C THR A 416 -51.54 67.50 -21.39
N PRO A 417 -50.95 67.40 -22.60
CA PRO A 417 -49.96 66.37 -22.92
C PRO A 417 -48.77 66.47 -21.97
N SER A 418 -48.62 65.44 -21.13
CA SER A 418 -47.41 65.22 -20.36
C SER A 418 -46.22 65.15 -21.30
N THR A 419 -45.16 65.89 -20.99
CA THR A 419 -43.87 65.76 -21.67
C THR A 419 -43.44 64.29 -21.71
N GLN A 420 -42.83 63.85 -22.81
CA GLN A 420 -42.35 62.48 -23.06
C GLN A 420 -41.56 61.87 -21.89
N GLU A 421 -40.90 62.73 -21.10
CA GLU A 421 -40.14 62.38 -19.90
C GLU A 421 -41.02 61.82 -18.76
N ASN A 422 -42.20 62.40 -18.51
CA ASN A 422 -43.09 61.97 -17.43
C ASN A 422 -43.73 60.60 -17.70
N ILE A 423 -44.07 60.31 -18.97
CA ILE A 423 -44.57 58.99 -19.41
C ILE A 423 -43.48 57.93 -19.22
N THR A 424 -42.22 58.28 -19.52
CA THR A 424 -41.08 57.36 -19.37
C THR A 424 -40.80 57.04 -17.90
N LYS A 425 -40.85 58.04 -17.00
CA LYS A 425 -40.67 57.82 -15.54
C LYS A 425 -41.75 56.87 -14.98
N GLN A 426 -43.01 57.07 -15.35
CA GLN A 426 -44.11 56.20 -14.90
C GLN A 426 -43.95 54.76 -15.41
N ALA A 427 -43.50 54.56 -16.65
CA ALA A 427 -43.24 53.21 -17.19
C ALA A 427 -42.13 52.47 -16.44
N ILE A 428 -41.06 53.16 -16.03
CA ILE A 428 -39.96 52.58 -15.24
C ILE A 428 -40.41 52.22 -13.82
N GLN A 429 -41.20 53.09 -13.18
CA GLN A 429 -41.79 52.80 -11.86
C GLN A 429 -42.68 51.56 -11.90
N ILE A 430 -43.57 51.47 -12.90
CA ILE A 430 -44.45 50.31 -13.10
C ILE A 430 -43.63 49.04 -13.35
N TRP A 431 -42.51 49.14 -14.06
CA TRP A 431 -41.62 48.00 -14.29
C TRP A 431 -40.99 47.47 -13.00
N TYR A 432 -40.38 48.33 -12.18
CA TYR A 432 -39.84 47.91 -10.88
C TYR A 432 -40.92 47.37 -9.93
N LEU A 433 -42.16 47.86 -10.01
CA LEU A 433 -43.28 47.34 -9.22
C LEU A 433 -43.77 45.96 -9.67
N LYS A 434 -43.63 45.63 -10.96
CA LYS A 434 -44.06 44.34 -11.53
C LYS A 434 -43.05 43.21 -11.34
N ASN A 435 -41.76 43.54 -11.14
CA ASN A 435 -40.74 42.52 -10.91
C ASN A 435 -40.81 41.95 -9.47
N PRO A 436 -40.49 40.65 -9.29
CA PRO A 436 -40.60 40.01 -7.98
C PRO A 436 -39.57 40.56 -7.00
N LYS A 437 -40.01 40.86 -5.76
CA LYS A 437 -39.13 41.23 -4.64
C LYS A 437 -38.58 40.02 -3.89
N LEU A 438 -39.21 38.86 -4.06
CA LEU A 438 -38.82 37.58 -3.49
C LEU A 438 -38.87 36.51 -4.58
N ILE A 439 -37.79 35.75 -4.71
CA ILE A 439 -37.69 34.59 -5.60
C ILE A 439 -37.32 33.38 -4.74
N ASN A 440 -38.08 32.31 -4.84
CA ASN A 440 -37.77 31.04 -4.18
C ASN A 440 -37.15 30.12 -5.20
N VAL A 441 -35.91 29.68 -4.96
CA VAL A 441 -35.30 28.65 -5.80
C VAL A 441 -35.84 27.28 -5.42
N ASN A 442 -35.90 26.34 -6.38
CA ASN A 442 -36.33 24.98 -6.10
C ASN A 442 -35.32 24.30 -5.16
N GLN A 443 -35.76 23.87 -3.98
CA GLN A 443 -34.92 23.18 -2.98
C GLN A 443 -34.36 21.86 -3.49
N ASP A 444 -35.08 21.18 -4.38
CA ASP A 444 -34.66 19.90 -4.96
C ASP A 444 -33.55 20.05 -6.01
N GLU A 445 -33.28 21.27 -6.47
CA GLU A 445 -32.28 21.56 -7.50
C GLU A 445 -31.09 22.38 -6.98
N ASN A 446 -31.15 22.89 -5.74
CA ASN A 446 -30.14 23.79 -5.18
C ASN A 446 -29.73 23.38 -3.76
N HIS A 447 -28.80 22.44 -3.67
CA HIS A 447 -28.15 22.01 -2.44
C HIS A 447 -26.85 22.77 -2.12
N VAL A 448 -26.75 24.03 -2.54
CA VAL A 448 -25.57 24.88 -2.35
C VAL A 448 -25.86 26.06 -1.42
N LEU A 449 -24.86 26.42 -0.62
CA LEU A 449 -24.90 27.63 0.21
C LEU A 449 -24.97 28.90 -0.65
N PRO A 450 -25.72 29.94 -0.23
CA PRO A 450 -25.78 31.24 -0.90
C PRO A 450 -24.42 31.83 -1.31
N SER A 451 -23.40 31.74 -0.46
CA SER A 451 -22.05 32.25 -0.73
C SER A 451 -21.32 31.51 -1.85
N SER A 452 -21.76 30.29 -2.18
CA SER A 452 -21.20 29.45 -3.25
C SER A 452 -21.91 29.63 -4.59
N VAL A 453 -22.97 30.43 -4.64
CA VAL A 453 -23.80 30.63 -5.83
C VAL A 453 -23.16 31.66 -6.77
N THR A 454 -22.94 31.29 -8.03
CA THR A 454 -22.46 32.22 -9.06
C THR A 454 -23.60 33.00 -9.71
N LEU A 455 -23.29 34.19 -10.23
CA LEU A 455 -24.27 35.00 -10.96
C LEU A 455 -24.80 34.29 -12.22
N GLU A 456 -23.99 33.47 -12.89
CA GLU A 456 -24.43 32.65 -14.03
C GLU A 456 -25.48 31.62 -13.63
N ARG A 457 -25.28 30.93 -12.50
CA ARG A 457 -26.25 29.99 -11.94
C ARG A 457 -27.55 30.70 -11.60
N LEU A 458 -27.49 31.90 -10.99
CA LEU A 458 -28.69 32.70 -10.69
C LEU A 458 -29.43 33.17 -11.92
N LYS A 459 -28.72 33.60 -12.98
CA LYS A 459 -29.34 34.06 -14.22
C LYS A 459 -30.29 33.00 -14.78
N LYS A 460 -29.93 31.71 -14.72
CA LYS A 460 -30.80 30.60 -15.15
C LYS A 460 -32.19 30.59 -14.48
N TYR A 461 -32.28 31.02 -13.22
CA TYR A 461 -33.54 31.03 -12.46
C TYR A 461 -34.32 32.34 -12.62
N VAL A 462 -33.62 33.45 -12.84
CA VAL A 462 -34.19 34.80 -12.71
C VAL A 462 -34.49 35.44 -14.08
N THR A 463 -33.76 35.11 -15.15
CA THR A 463 -33.92 35.79 -16.46
C THR A 463 -35.26 35.52 -17.14
N ASN A 464 -35.90 34.38 -16.88
CA ASN A 464 -37.24 34.08 -17.42
C ASN A 464 -38.36 34.88 -16.73
N LEU A 465 -38.05 35.54 -15.61
CA LEU A 465 -39.00 36.30 -14.79
C LEU A 465 -38.86 37.82 -14.97
N ILE A 466 -37.80 38.28 -15.65
CA ILE A 466 -37.46 39.70 -15.81
C ILE A 466 -37.30 40.05 -17.29
N VAL A 467 -38.18 40.90 -17.79
CA VAL A 467 -38.17 41.40 -19.19
C VAL A 467 -38.07 42.91 -19.17
N ALA A 468 -37.16 43.51 -19.95
CA ALA A 468 -36.98 44.97 -20.00
C ALA A 468 -38.26 45.70 -20.49
N PRO A 469 -38.54 46.93 -20.03
CA PRO A 469 -39.83 47.58 -20.23
C PRO A 469 -40.12 48.07 -21.66
N THR A 470 -39.09 48.45 -22.45
CA THR A 470 -39.22 48.99 -23.83
C THR A 470 -37.89 48.90 -24.62
N ASP A 471 -37.95 49.10 -25.94
CA ASP A 471 -36.79 49.07 -26.85
C ASP A 471 -35.68 50.06 -26.44
N GLY A 472 -34.45 49.53 -26.36
CA GLY A 472 -33.25 50.28 -25.99
C GLY A 472 -32.93 50.34 -24.49
N TYR A 473 -33.77 49.76 -23.62
CA TYR A 473 -33.44 49.54 -22.21
C TYR A 473 -32.91 48.12 -21.99
N THR A 474 -31.94 47.98 -21.09
CA THR A 474 -31.38 46.69 -20.64
C THR A 474 -31.36 46.68 -19.12
N TYR A 475 -31.15 45.52 -18.51
CA TYR A 475 -30.98 45.41 -17.07
C TYR A 475 -29.68 44.69 -16.72
N ASP A 476 -29.11 45.05 -15.58
CA ASP A 476 -28.00 44.37 -14.96
C ASP A 476 -28.46 43.68 -13.67
N LEU A 477 -27.82 42.54 -13.37
CA LEU A 477 -28.02 41.78 -12.15
C LEU A 477 -26.68 41.66 -11.43
N ARG A 478 -26.69 41.90 -10.12
CA ARG A 478 -25.50 41.79 -9.28
C ARG A 478 -25.83 41.20 -7.91
N ILE A 479 -25.01 40.26 -7.45
CA ILE A 479 -25.11 39.76 -6.07
C ILE A 479 -24.59 40.84 -5.12
N VAL A 480 -25.42 41.25 -4.17
CA VAL A 480 -25.10 42.28 -3.17
C VAL A 480 -24.56 41.64 -1.89
N SER A 481 -25.22 40.58 -1.42
CA SER A 481 -24.81 39.84 -0.23
C SER A 481 -25.39 38.42 -0.24
N ALA A 482 -24.78 37.54 0.53
CA ALA A 482 -25.21 36.17 0.75
C ALA A 482 -25.23 35.91 2.26
N ASP A 483 -26.28 35.22 2.74
CA ASP A 483 -26.48 34.85 4.14
C ASP A 483 -26.70 33.33 4.23
N ASP A 484 -25.61 32.61 4.48
CA ASP A 484 -25.57 31.14 4.57
C ASP A 484 -26.30 30.59 5.80
N VAL A 485 -26.57 31.43 6.80
CA VAL A 485 -27.33 31.05 7.99
C VAL A 485 -28.82 31.01 7.65
N LYS A 486 -29.30 32.01 6.91
CA LYS A 486 -30.71 32.11 6.51
C LYS A 486 -31.04 31.42 5.19
N GLY A 487 -30.03 31.03 4.41
CA GLY A 487 -30.23 30.42 3.08
C GLY A 487 -30.79 31.44 2.08
N THR A 488 -30.34 32.69 2.20
CA THR A 488 -30.83 33.81 1.38
C THR A 488 -29.69 34.57 0.72
N LEU A 489 -29.96 35.13 -0.46
CA LEU A 489 -29.07 35.99 -1.21
C LEU A 489 -29.81 37.26 -1.62
N ILE A 490 -29.13 38.40 -1.60
CA ILE A 490 -29.67 39.67 -2.11
C ILE A 490 -29.10 39.92 -3.50
N LEU A 491 -29.99 40.04 -4.49
CA LEU A 491 -29.67 40.34 -5.88
C LEU A 491 -30.19 41.74 -6.22
N ARG A 492 -29.32 42.61 -6.72
CA ARG A 492 -29.72 43.93 -7.22
C ARG A 492 -30.12 43.85 -8.68
N LEU A 493 -31.34 44.31 -8.98
CA LEU A 493 -31.86 44.53 -10.32
C LEU A 493 -31.75 46.01 -10.68
N SER A 494 -30.94 46.31 -11.68
CA SER A 494 -30.68 47.68 -12.12
C SER A 494 -31.06 47.88 -13.58
N LEU A 495 -31.99 48.79 -13.85
CA LEU A 495 -32.37 49.17 -15.21
C LEU A 495 -31.40 50.23 -15.77
N LYS A 496 -30.96 50.04 -17.01
CA LYS A 496 -30.08 50.99 -17.71
C LYS A 496 -30.46 51.23 -19.17
N LYS A 497 -30.04 52.37 -19.70
CA LYS A 497 -30.09 52.70 -21.13
C LYS A 497 -28.75 53.32 -21.52
N GLY A 498 -27.95 52.61 -22.31
CA GLY A 498 -26.53 52.93 -22.47
C GLY A 498 -25.80 52.83 -21.12
N ASN A 499 -25.09 53.89 -20.71
CA ASN A 499 -24.34 53.96 -19.45
C ASN A 499 -25.09 54.68 -18.30
N VAL A 500 -26.38 54.99 -18.47
CA VAL A 500 -27.20 55.69 -17.46
C VAL A 500 -28.15 54.71 -16.79
N PHE A 501 -28.12 54.67 -15.45
CA PHE A 501 -29.02 53.86 -14.62
C PHE A 501 -30.27 54.64 -14.24
N TYR A 502 -31.33 53.93 -13.84
CA TYR A 502 -32.59 54.53 -13.41
C TYR A 502 -33.00 54.06 -12.01
N THR A 503 -33.38 55.00 -11.14
CA THR A 503 -33.89 54.71 -9.79
C THR A 503 -35.26 54.03 -9.85
N THR A 504 -35.74 53.50 -8.71
CA THR A 504 -37.08 52.92 -8.58
C THR A 504 -38.20 53.92 -8.87
N GLU A 505 -37.91 55.21 -8.75
CA GLU A 505 -38.78 56.36 -9.05
C GLU A 505 -38.63 56.83 -10.51
N GLY A 506 -37.77 56.20 -11.30
CA GLY A 506 -37.55 56.52 -12.72
C GLY A 506 -36.58 57.69 -12.97
N GLU A 507 -35.85 58.15 -11.96
CA GLU A 507 -34.87 59.24 -12.12
C GLU A 507 -33.54 58.72 -12.69
N LYS A 508 -32.83 59.55 -13.46
CA LYS A 508 -31.52 59.19 -14.03
C LYS A 508 -30.45 59.21 -12.93
N SER A 509 -29.60 58.19 -12.93
CA SER A 509 -28.46 58.04 -12.03
C SER A 509 -27.19 57.72 -12.81
N GLN A 510 -26.08 58.32 -12.38
CA GLN A 510 -24.73 58.05 -12.91
C GLN A 510 -24.04 56.88 -12.20
N ILE A 511 -24.63 56.37 -11.12
CA ILE A 511 -24.14 55.21 -10.37
C ILE A 511 -25.20 54.09 -10.40
N GLU A 512 -24.76 52.85 -10.24
CA GLU A 512 -25.64 51.68 -10.19
C GLU A 512 -26.67 51.83 -9.06
N VAL A 513 -27.93 51.97 -9.44
CA VAL A 513 -29.11 52.05 -8.56
C VAL A 513 -30.15 51.05 -9.04
N GLY A 514 -31.02 50.60 -8.15
CA GLY A 514 -31.98 49.58 -8.51
C GLY A 514 -32.75 49.04 -7.32
N GLN A 515 -33.48 47.96 -7.57
CA GLN A 515 -34.29 47.28 -6.57
C GLN A 515 -33.55 46.02 -6.08
N ASP A 516 -33.52 45.83 -4.77
CA ASP A 516 -33.00 44.61 -4.17
C ASP A 516 -34.09 43.52 -4.17
N ILE A 517 -33.71 42.33 -4.64
CA ILE A 517 -34.53 41.13 -4.72
C ILE A 517 -33.92 40.11 -3.76
N ILE A 518 -34.76 39.56 -2.88
CA ILE A 518 -34.34 38.46 -2.01
C ILE A 518 -34.53 37.16 -2.78
N VAL A 519 -33.47 36.36 -2.89
CA VAL A 519 -33.53 35.00 -3.41
C VAL A 519 -33.37 34.04 -2.22
N SER A 520 -34.33 33.16 -2.00
CA SER A 520 -34.40 32.32 -0.80
C SER A 520 -34.56 30.84 -1.13
N GLN A 521 -34.50 29.99 -0.10
CA GLN A 521 -34.55 28.52 -0.18
C GLN A 521 -33.26 27.85 -0.68
N PHE A 522 -32.10 28.50 -0.48
CA PHE A 522 -30.81 27.84 -0.62
C PHE A 522 -30.50 26.94 0.57
N GLU A 523 -29.45 26.14 0.44
CA GLU A 523 -28.91 25.36 1.54
C GLU A 523 -28.48 26.26 2.70
N THR A 524 -28.59 25.74 3.94
CA THR A 524 -28.22 26.50 5.15
C THR A 524 -27.13 25.79 5.94
N HIS A 525 -26.38 26.55 6.74
CA HIS A 525 -25.46 25.99 7.73
C HIS A 525 -26.15 24.99 8.66
N ALA A 526 -27.38 25.27 9.11
CA ALA A 526 -28.12 24.37 9.99
C ALA A 526 -28.46 23.03 9.31
N SER A 527 -28.86 23.07 8.04
CA SER A 527 -29.17 21.87 7.26
C SER A 527 -27.92 21.04 6.95
N LEU A 528 -26.81 21.67 6.54
CA LEU A 528 -25.52 20.98 6.36
C LEU A 528 -24.99 20.39 7.66
N SER A 529 -25.09 21.13 8.77
CA SER A 529 -24.69 20.68 10.11
C SER A 529 -25.48 19.43 10.52
N LYS A 530 -26.80 19.45 10.34
CA LYS A 530 -27.66 18.29 10.60
C LYS A 530 -27.29 17.10 9.72
N PHE A 531 -27.10 17.31 8.42
CA PHE A 531 -26.72 16.25 7.49
C PHE A 531 -25.34 15.66 7.79
N ALA A 532 -24.36 16.48 8.15
CA ALA A 532 -23.04 16.03 8.58
C ALA A 532 -23.09 15.19 9.86
N LYS A 533 -23.89 15.62 10.85
CA LYS A 533 -24.13 14.87 12.08
C LYS A 533 -24.75 13.50 11.79
N GLU A 534 -25.76 13.44 10.92
CA GLU A 534 -26.39 12.20 10.49
C GLU A 534 -25.43 11.28 9.73
N ALA A 535 -24.54 11.84 8.91
CA ALA A 535 -23.50 11.09 8.22
C ALA A 535 -22.46 10.50 9.19
N TYR A 536 -22.06 11.24 10.23
CA TYR A 536 -21.17 10.72 11.29
C TYR A 536 -21.84 9.70 12.21
N ALA A 537 -23.16 9.76 12.38
CA ALA A 537 -23.92 8.84 13.22
C ALA A 537 -24.03 7.42 12.63
N GLU A 538 -23.65 7.22 11.36
CA GLU A 538 -23.62 5.89 10.76
C GLU A 538 -22.64 4.95 11.49
N GLU A 539 -23.04 3.69 11.63
CA GLU A 539 -22.17 2.64 12.16
C GLU A 539 -21.21 2.17 11.07
N PHE A 540 -19.92 2.33 11.33
CA PHE A 540 -18.85 1.90 10.45
C PHE A 540 -18.19 0.66 11.06
N SER A 541 -18.76 -0.52 10.86
CA SER A 541 -18.08 -1.79 11.12
C SER A 541 -17.82 -2.46 9.77
N MET A 542 -16.57 -2.53 9.35
CA MET A 542 -16.21 -3.08 8.06
C MET A 542 -15.19 -4.19 8.24
N ALA A 543 -15.65 -5.44 8.15
CA ALA A 543 -14.77 -6.57 7.93
C ALA A 543 -14.37 -6.56 6.46
N ILE A 544 -13.12 -6.19 6.19
CA ILE A 544 -12.58 -6.11 4.84
C ILE A 544 -11.96 -7.47 4.50
N LYS A 545 -11.96 -7.85 3.22
CA LYS A 545 -11.13 -8.96 2.73
C LYS A 545 -10.09 -8.39 1.78
N SER A 546 -9.00 -7.88 2.35
CA SER A 546 -7.93 -7.24 1.58
C SER A 546 -6.76 -8.19 1.37
N GLN A 547 -6.16 -8.13 0.17
CA GLN A 547 -4.86 -8.76 -0.09
C GLN A 547 -3.70 -7.89 0.41
N LEU A 548 -3.96 -6.60 0.67
CA LEU A 548 -2.98 -5.67 1.21
C LEU A 548 -2.82 -5.90 2.71
N THR A 549 -1.61 -5.66 3.20
CA THR A 549 -1.34 -5.52 4.63
C THR A 549 -1.80 -4.13 5.11
N ALA A 550 -2.06 -4.00 6.41
CA ALA A 550 -2.43 -2.71 7.01
C ALA A 550 -1.38 -1.61 6.75
N LEU A 551 -0.10 -1.98 6.65
CA LEU A 551 1.01 -1.07 6.36
C LEU A 551 1.01 -0.59 4.89
N GLN A 552 0.70 -1.49 3.94
CA GLN A 552 0.56 -1.11 2.52
C GLN A 552 -0.66 -0.22 2.30
N ALA A 553 -1.77 -0.49 3.00
CA ALA A 553 -2.94 0.36 2.93
C ALA A 553 -2.65 1.81 3.38
N LEU A 554 -1.82 1.97 4.43
CA LEU A 554 -1.43 3.28 4.96
C LEU A 554 -0.60 4.14 3.98
N GLN A 555 0.08 3.54 3.00
CA GLN A 555 0.92 4.29 2.05
C GLN A 555 0.11 5.26 1.18
N ASP A 556 -1.16 4.94 0.92
CA ASP A 556 -2.07 5.80 0.16
C ASP A 556 -3.52 5.56 0.63
N LEU A 557 -3.96 6.33 1.63
CA LEU A 557 -5.29 6.20 2.21
C LEU A 557 -6.41 6.56 1.22
N ASN A 558 -6.17 7.51 0.32
CA ASN A 558 -7.17 7.92 -0.67
C ASN A 558 -7.43 6.82 -1.70
N LYS A 559 -6.38 6.07 -2.09
CA LYS A 559 -6.51 4.95 -3.01
C LYS A 559 -7.00 3.67 -2.32
N ASN A 560 -6.48 3.36 -1.13
CA ASN A 560 -6.64 2.03 -0.53
C ASN A 560 -7.76 1.97 0.52
N VAL A 561 -8.15 3.11 1.10
CA VAL A 561 -9.08 3.16 2.25
C VAL A 561 -10.34 3.96 1.95
N LEU A 562 -10.25 5.13 1.33
CA LEU A 562 -11.43 5.94 0.98
C LEU A 562 -12.49 5.16 0.16
N PRO A 563 -12.13 4.27 -0.80
CA PRO A 563 -13.12 3.49 -1.56
C PRO A 563 -13.92 2.51 -0.69
N LEU A 564 -13.40 2.13 0.49
CA LEU A 564 -14.13 1.27 1.42
C LEU A 564 -15.39 1.97 1.93
N PHE A 565 -15.40 3.31 1.98
CA PHE A 565 -16.54 4.13 2.38
C PHE A 565 -17.43 4.55 1.20
N ALA A 566 -17.47 3.80 0.10
CA ALA A 566 -18.22 4.16 -1.11
C ALA A 566 -19.69 4.49 -0.85
N ASN A 567 -20.36 3.76 0.06
CA ASN A 567 -21.75 4.02 0.43
C ASN A 567 -21.93 5.40 1.08
N LEU A 568 -21.03 5.75 2.01
CA LEU A 568 -21.04 7.06 2.67
C LEU A 568 -20.71 8.16 1.66
N THR A 569 -19.70 7.96 0.81
CA THR A 569 -19.34 8.90 -0.27
C THR A 569 -20.52 9.14 -1.21
N HIS A 570 -21.27 8.08 -1.57
CA HIS A 570 -22.48 8.22 -2.39
C HIS A 570 -23.57 9.00 -1.67
N LYS A 571 -23.84 8.72 -0.39
CA LYS A 571 -24.81 9.49 0.41
C LYS A 571 -24.45 10.97 0.48
N LEU A 572 -23.18 11.28 0.71
CA LEU A 572 -22.70 12.67 0.79
C LEU A 572 -22.85 13.43 -0.53
N SER A 573 -22.82 12.73 -1.68
CA SER A 573 -22.94 13.35 -3.01
C SER A 573 -24.30 14.04 -3.26
N ILE A 574 -25.31 13.78 -2.42
CA ILE A 574 -26.59 14.48 -2.44
C ILE A 574 -26.40 15.98 -2.13
N LYS A 575 -25.44 16.33 -1.26
CA LYS A 575 -25.07 17.72 -0.99
C LYS A 575 -23.90 18.10 -1.90
N GLU A 576 -24.20 18.93 -2.89
CA GLU A 576 -23.21 19.41 -3.85
C GLU A 576 -22.01 20.01 -3.10
N ASN A 577 -20.79 19.59 -3.44
CA ASN A 577 -19.52 19.99 -2.80
C ASN A 577 -19.21 19.42 -1.41
N MET A 578 -20.05 18.55 -0.85
CA MET A 578 -19.73 17.83 0.37
C MET A 578 -18.86 16.60 0.08
N LYS A 579 -17.82 16.37 0.88
CA LYS A 579 -16.82 15.32 0.66
C LYS A 579 -16.46 14.58 1.95
N LEU A 580 -16.15 13.29 1.77
CA LEU A 580 -15.49 12.47 2.77
C LEU A 580 -13.98 12.51 2.55
N ASN A 581 -13.24 12.70 3.61
CA ASN A 581 -11.78 12.70 3.63
C ASN A 581 -11.30 11.66 4.64
N VAL A 582 -10.12 11.08 4.40
CA VAL A 582 -9.49 10.10 5.29
C VAL A 582 -8.07 10.54 5.58
N ARG A 583 -7.68 10.51 6.86
CA ARG A 583 -6.31 10.77 7.29
C ARG A 583 -5.83 9.72 8.28
N LYS A 584 -4.50 9.64 8.42
CA LYS A 584 -3.83 8.79 9.39
C LYS A 584 -4.14 9.27 10.82
N VAL A 585 -4.20 8.35 11.77
CA VAL A 585 -4.27 8.69 13.19
C VAL A 585 -2.89 8.63 13.86
N ASP A 586 -2.54 9.69 14.57
CA ASP A 586 -1.22 9.87 15.22
C ASP A 586 -1.22 9.41 16.68
N PHE A 587 -1.55 8.14 16.92
CA PHE A 587 -1.31 7.49 18.21
C PHE A 587 -0.67 6.11 18.05
N ALA A 588 0.01 5.65 19.10
CA ALA A 588 0.68 4.35 19.11
C ALA A 588 -0.32 3.20 18.96
N ASN A 589 -0.03 2.24 18.08
CA ASN A 589 -0.89 1.09 17.75
C ASN A 589 -2.09 1.38 16.82
N SER A 590 -2.11 2.50 16.08
CA SER A 590 -3.12 2.73 15.02
C SER A 590 -2.99 1.78 13.81
N VAL A 591 -1.93 0.97 13.76
CA VAL A 591 -1.71 -0.07 12.75
C VAL A 591 -1.20 -1.30 13.47
N ASN A 592 -1.77 -2.47 13.20
CA ASN A 592 -1.13 -3.72 13.59
C ASN A 592 -1.28 -4.80 12.52
N GLY A 593 -0.11 -5.13 11.96
CA GLY A 593 0.04 -6.11 10.91
C GLY A 593 -0.21 -7.55 11.37
N GLU A 594 0.03 -7.91 12.65
CA GLU A 594 -0.22 -9.28 13.15
C GLU A 594 -1.70 -9.63 13.13
N ASN A 595 -2.55 -8.67 13.52
CA ASN A 595 -3.99 -8.86 13.61
C ASN A 595 -4.71 -8.39 12.34
N GLY A 596 -4.02 -7.68 11.44
CA GLY A 596 -4.57 -7.22 10.16
C GLY A 596 -5.55 -6.07 10.33
N TRP A 597 -5.27 -5.15 11.26
CA TRP A 597 -6.13 -4.00 11.55
C TRP A 597 -5.40 -2.66 11.38
N LEU A 598 -6.18 -1.66 10.98
CA LEU A 598 -5.77 -0.27 10.72
C LEU A 598 -6.84 0.67 11.27
N THR A 599 -6.47 1.64 12.07
CA THR A 599 -7.37 2.73 12.47
C THR A 599 -7.10 3.97 11.61
N VAL A 600 -8.16 4.55 11.05
CA VAL A 600 -8.12 5.80 10.27
C VAL A 600 -9.07 6.82 10.87
N ASN A 601 -8.82 8.10 10.64
CA ASN A 601 -9.75 9.19 10.99
C ASN A 601 -10.45 9.65 9.72
N ILE A 602 -11.78 9.57 9.70
CA ILE A 602 -12.60 10.09 8.61
C ILE A 602 -13.17 11.46 9.00
N TYR A 603 -13.20 12.39 8.05
CA TYR A 603 -13.81 13.69 8.29
C TYR A 603 -14.49 14.31 7.07
N LEU A 604 -15.49 15.14 7.33
CA LEU A 604 -16.35 15.75 6.32
C LEU A 604 -15.93 17.19 6.05
N SER A 605 -15.93 17.57 4.78
CA SER A 605 -15.72 18.95 4.35
C SER A 605 -16.75 19.38 3.30
N TYR A 606 -16.98 20.68 3.20
CA TYR A 606 -17.80 21.32 2.17
C TYR A 606 -16.95 22.41 1.50
N ASN A 607 -16.89 22.39 0.16
CA ASN A 607 -16.01 23.25 -0.65
C ASN A 607 -14.52 23.20 -0.28
N ASN A 608 -14.08 22.18 0.47
CA ASN A 608 -12.73 22.06 1.05
C ASN A 608 -12.35 23.14 2.09
N ASN A 609 -13.27 24.02 2.48
CA ASN A 609 -12.96 25.20 3.30
C ASN A 609 -13.80 25.26 4.59
N ILE A 610 -14.92 24.54 4.60
CA ILE A 610 -15.82 24.36 5.73
C ILE A 610 -15.70 22.91 6.15
N PHE A 611 -15.54 22.66 7.44
CA PHE A 611 -15.42 21.31 7.98
C PHE A 611 -16.41 21.10 9.12
N PHE A 612 -16.70 19.83 9.39
CA PHE A 612 -17.72 19.45 10.37
C PHE A 612 -17.11 18.57 11.46
N LYS A 613 -17.38 18.92 12.72
CA LYS A 613 -17.17 18.01 13.86
C LYS A 613 -18.24 16.93 13.87
N GLN A 614 -18.02 15.86 14.65
CA GLN A 614 -18.95 14.73 14.74
C GLN A 614 -20.36 15.13 15.20
N ASP A 615 -20.46 16.18 16.04
CA ASP A 615 -21.73 16.72 16.53
C ASP A 615 -22.46 17.60 15.51
N GLY A 616 -21.87 17.83 14.34
CA GLY A 616 -22.35 18.70 13.28
C GLY A 616 -21.81 20.14 13.36
N THR A 617 -21.03 20.50 14.38
CA THR A 617 -20.49 21.86 14.54
C THR A 617 -19.58 22.22 13.36
N ILE A 618 -19.77 23.41 12.80
CA ILE A 618 -18.99 23.92 11.67
C ILE A 618 -17.70 24.59 12.15
N VAL A 619 -16.57 24.25 11.53
CA VAL A 619 -15.26 24.89 11.74
C VAL A 619 -14.61 25.25 10.40
N ASN A 620 -13.73 26.24 10.39
CA ASN A 620 -13.11 26.77 9.17
C ASN A 620 -11.67 26.29 8.94
N ASN A 621 -11.07 25.57 9.90
CA ASN A 621 -9.75 24.95 9.75
C ASN A 621 -9.84 23.43 9.92
N GLU A 622 -9.09 22.70 9.10
CA GLU A 622 -9.01 21.23 9.16
C GLU A 622 -8.44 20.72 10.50
N SER A 623 -7.54 21.49 11.13
CA SER A 623 -6.94 21.15 12.42
C SER A 623 -7.95 21.11 13.56
N ASP A 624 -9.05 21.85 13.44
CA ASP A 624 -10.05 22.01 14.50
C ASP A 624 -11.12 20.90 14.44
N VAL A 625 -11.02 20.03 13.43
CA VAL A 625 -11.91 18.89 13.18
C VAL A 625 -11.40 17.69 13.94
N ASP A 626 -12.23 17.16 14.84
CA ASP A 626 -11.93 15.93 15.55
C ASP A 626 -12.08 14.70 14.62
N GLY A 627 -13.03 14.76 13.65
CA GLY A 627 -13.36 13.65 12.76
C GLY A 627 -13.83 12.42 13.53
N LYS A 628 -14.00 11.26 12.89
CA LYS A 628 -14.37 9.99 13.54
C LYS A 628 -13.30 8.93 13.28
N ASN A 629 -12.81 8.29 14.35
CA ASN A 629 -11.85 7.19 14.23
C ASN A 629 -12.60 5.90 13.89
N ILE A 630 -12.18 5.25 12.80
CA ILE A 630 -12.75 4.00 12.31
C ILE A 630 -11.68 2.91 12.34
N GLU A 631 -12.02 1.80 12.97
CA GLU A 631 -11.21 0.59 12.97
C GLU A 631 -11.57 -0.30 11.78
N LEU A 632 -10.56 -0.64 10.98
CA LEU A 632 -10.69 -1.44 9.77
C LEU A 632 -9.98 -2.76 10.00
N GLU A 633 -10.73 -3.85 9.99
CA GLU A 633 -10.21 -5.21 10.20
C GLU A 633 -10.20 -6.02 8.89
N GLY A 634 -9.34 -7.04 8.83
CA GLY A 634 -9.30 -8.01 7.72
C GLY A 634 -8.31 -7.70 6.60
N PHE A 635 -7.29 -6.88 6.89
CA PHE A 635 -6.07 -6.82 6.10
C PHE A 635 -5.25 -8.11 6.24
N THR A 636 -4.41 -8.41 5.24
CA THR A 636 -3.50 -9.56 5.28
C THR A 636 -2.60 -9.47 6.51
N LYS A 637 -2.66 -10.51 7.36
CA LYS A 637 -1.83 -10.63 8.55
C LYS A 637 -0.37 -10.86 8.19
N ILE A 638 0.52 -10.13 8.84
CA ILE A 638 1.97 -10.30 8.75
C ILE A 638 2.43 -11.10 9.96
N SER A 639 3.15 -12.19 9.71
CA SER A 639 3.92 -12.86 10.75
C SER A 639 5.18 -12.02 11.03
N ILE A 640 5.27 -11.37 12.19
CA ILE A 640 6.40 -10.47 12.52
C ILE A 640 7.73 -11.21 12.46
N ILE A 641 7.76 -12.47 12.91
CA ILE A 641 8.97 -13.31 12.84
C ILE A 641 9.39 -13.58 11.38
N ASP A 642 8.44 -13.71 10.45
CA ASP A 642 8.73 -13.87 9.01
C ASP A 642 9.25 -12.58 8.39
N ASP A 643 8.65 -11.44 8.73
CA ASP A 643 9.08 -10.13 8.22
C ASP A 643 10.48 -9.76 8.72
N LEU A 644 10.74 -9.90 10.02
CA LEU A 644 12.07 -9.65 10.57
C LEU A 644 13.12 -10.61 9.99
N ALA A 645 12.79 -11.90 9.85
CA ALA A 645 13.69 -12.87 9.25
C ALA A 645 14.04 -12.50 7.80
N LYS A 646 13.04 -12.07 7.03
CA LYS A 646 13.23 -11.59 5.65
C LYS A 646 14.14 -10.35 5.60
N GLN A 647 13.93 -9.38 6.49
CA GLN A 647 14.76 -8.17 6.54
C GLN A 647 16.22 -8.49 6.88
N ILE A 648 16.46 -9.35 7.88
CA ILE A 648 17.83 -9.79 8.24
C ILE A 648 18.49 -10.56 7.10
N ASN A 649 17.77 -11.47 6.44
CA ASN A 649 18.32 -12.24 5.31
C ASN A 649 18.66 -11.37 4.10
N ASN A 650 17.92 -10.26 3.91
CA ASN A 650 18.17 -9.29 2.84
C ASN A 650 19.17 -8.20 3.25
N TRP A 651 19.71 -8.24 4.47
CA TRP A 651 20.62 -7.25 4.98
C TRP A 651 21.87 -7.13 4.10
N LYS A 652 22.31 -5.89 3.82
CA LYS A 652 23.50 -5.60 3.03
C LYS A 652 24.38 -4.59 3.75
N LEU A 653 25.68 -4.80 3.67
CA LEU A 653 26.68 -3.87 4.20
C LEU A 653 26.69 -2.55 3.42
N LYS A 654 26.81 -1.42 4.12
CA LYS A 654 26.99 -0.11 3.48
C LYS A 654 28.38 0.07 2.85
N ASP A 655 28.44 0.75 1.72
CA ASP A 655 29.70 1.00 0.98
C ASP A 655 30.72 1.84 1.77
N GLY A 656 30.23 2.72 2.66
CA GLY A 656 31.03 3.62 3.50
C GLY A 656 31.34 3.10 4.91
N LEU A 657 31.41 1.78 5.11
CA LEU A 657 31.75 1.21 6.44
C LEU A 657 33.11 1.74 6.93
N THR A 658 33.15 2.30 8.14
CA THR A 658 34.40 2.77 8.74
C THR A 658 35.11 1.65 9.50
N PHE A 659 36.40 1.83 9.76
CA PHE A 659 37.20 0.90 10.56
C PHE A 659 36.65 0.72 11.99
N GLU A 660 36.20 1.80 12.63
CA GLU A 660 35.59 1.75 13.96
C GLU A 660 34.29 0.94 13.97
N GLN A 661 33.48 1.08 12.92
CA GLN A 661 32.24 0.31 12.77
C GLN A 661 32.52 -1.17 12.54
N ALA A 662 33.56 -1.51 11.77
CA ALA A 662 33.99 -2.90 11.62
C ALA A 662 34.47 -3.51 12.97
N LYS A 663 35.19 -2.73 13.80
CA LYS A 663 35.56 -3.15 15.16
C LYS A 663 34.36 -3.40 16.04
N GLU A 664 33.39 -2.50 16.00
CA GLU A 664 32.18 -2.62 16.78
C GLU A 664 31.37 -3.85 16.37
N PHE A 665 31.26 -4.12 15.06
CA PHE A 665 30.60 -5.31 14.54
C PHE A 665 31.29 -6.63 14.95
N ARG A 666 32.62 -6.62 15.16
CA ARG A 666 33.40 -7.78 15.65
C ARG A 666 32.85 -8.34 16.98
N LYS A 667 32.14 -7.54 17.78
CA LYS A 667 31.53 -8.00 19.04
C LYS A 667 30.59 -9.20 18.85
N LEU A 668 30.03 -9.41 17.66
CA LEU A 668 29.18 -10.56 17.34
C LEU A 668 29.91 -11.93 17.34
N ILE A 669 31.24 -11.94 17.41
CA ILE A 669 32.05 -13.16 17.53
C ILE A 669 32.13 -13.62 19.00
N ASP A 670 32.44 -12.71 19.92
CA ASP A 670 32.92 -13.05 21.27
C ASP A 670 32.02 -12.51 22.41
N ALA A 671 31.18 -11.50 22.13
CA ALA A 671 30.41 -10.81 23.16
C ALA A 671 28.99 -11.41 23.30
N LYS A 672 28.54 -11.56 24.55
CA LYS A 672 27.13 -11.82 24.86
C LYS A 672 26.32 -10.55 24.64
N LEU A 673 25.96 -10.28 23.39
CA LEU A 673 25.07 -9.19 23.03
C LEU A 673 23.62 -9.62 23.21
N ASP A 674 22.79 -8.71 23.72
CA ASP A 674 21.35 -8.90 23.72
C ASP A 674 20.77 -8.69 22.31
N PHE A 675 19.51 -9.11 22.15
CA PHE A 675 18.81 -9.03 20.87
C PHE A 675 18.77 -7.62 20.27
N ASN A 676 18.51 -6.60 21.09
CA ASN A 676 18.40 -5.22 20.62
C ASN A 676 19.76 -4.65 20.23
N GLN A 677 20.82 -5.01 20.97
CA GLN A 677 22.19 -4.65 20.62
C GLN A 677 22.60 -5.24 19.26
N ILE A 678 22.22 -6.49 18.97
CA ILE A 678 22.50 -7.12 17.67
C ILE A 678 21.76 -6.38 16.53
N ILE A 679 20.46 -6.09 16.72
CA ILE A 679 19.68 -5.34 15.73
C ILE A 679 20.24 -3.93 15.51
N ALA A 680 20.69 -3.26 16.58
CA ALA A 680 21.32 -1.95 16.49
C ALA A 680 22.61 -1.99 15.65
N LEU A 681 23.47 -3.00 15.86
CA LEU A 681 24.69 -3.18 15.07
C LEU A 681 24.41 -3.43 13.59
N LEU A 682 23.41 -4.28 13.29
CA LEU A 682 22.96 -4.51 11.90
C LEU A 682 22.46 -3.21 11.27
N ASN A 683 21.66 -2.42 11.98
CA ASN A 683 21.17 -1.14 11.46
C ASN A 683 22.25 -0.07 11.30
N GLU A 684 23.27 -0.04 12.15
CA GLU A 684 24.36 0.92 12.05
C GLU A 684 25.29 0.63 10.86
N THR A 685 25.49 -0.65 10.56
CA THR A 685 26.44 -1.10 9.53
C THR A 685 25.78 -1.44 8.20
N GLY A 686 24.45 -1.55 8.16
CA GLY A 686 23.67 -1.83 6.96
C GLY A 686 23.44 -0.62 6.06
N THR A 687 23.02 -0.89 4.82
CA THR A 687 22.54 0.16 3.90
C THR A 687 21.21 0.75 4.35
N SER A 688 20.88 1.97 3.90
CA SER A 688 19.56 2.57 4.15
C SER A 688 18.40 1.74 3.58
N GLU A 689 18.64 1.03 2.46
CA GLU A 689 17.67 0.15 1.81
C GLU A 689 17.34 -1.11 2.61
N THR A 690 18.28 -1.57 3.44
CA THR A 690 18.16 -2.83 4.19
C THR A 690 18.04 -2.61 5.69
N LYS A 691 17.62 -1.40 6.07
CA LYS A 691 17.37 -1.04 7.47
C LYS A 691 16.25 -1.91 8.04
N ILE A 692 16.54 -2.54 9.16
CA ILE A 692 15.60 -3.35 9.92
C ILE A 692 14.63 -2.41 10.62
N THR A 693 13.36 -2.51 10.23
CA THR A 693 12.23 -1.71 10.73
C THR A 693 11.11 -2.56 11.30
N ALA A 694 11.16 -3.89 11.07
CA ALA A 694 10.21 -4.82 11.67
C ALA A 694 10.19 -4.69 13.20
N PRO A 695 9.02 -4.80 13.85
CA PRO A 695 8.93 -4.82 15.30
C PRO A 695 9.76 -5.97 15.89
N THR A 696 10.50 -5.68 16.96
CA THR A 696 11.37 -6.65 17.64
C THR A 696 10.75 -7.19 18.93
N THR A 697 9.55 -6.71 19.30
CA THR A 697 8.86 -7.07 20.53
C THR A 697 8.59 -8.57 20.60
N HIS A 698 8.85 -9.18 21.76
CA HIS A 698 8.71 -10.63 21.98
C HIS A 698 9.58 -11.55 21.12
N LEU A 699 10.48 -11.01 20.28
CA LEU A 699 11.42 -11.82 19.52
C LEU A 699 12.78 -11.94 20.22
N ASN A 700 13.53 -12.98 19.88
CA ASN A 700 14.90 -13.19 20.33
C ASN A 700 15.69 -14.03 19.33
N PHE A 701 17.01 -14.09 19.48
CA PHE A 701 17.79 -15.18 18.92
C PHE A 701 17.90 -16.33 19.93
N THR A 702 17.83 -17.58 19.47
CA THR A 702 18.31 -18.70 20.31
C THR A 702 19.80 -18.51 20.49
N THR A 703 20.25 -18.40 21.73
CA THR A 703 21.64 -18.17 22.11
C THR A 703 22.59 -19.13 21.41
N ARG A 704 23.23 -18.68 20.32
CA ARG A 704 24.54 -19.15 19.90
C ARG A 704 25.54 -18.12 20.40
N SER A 705 26.61 -18.57 21.04
CA SER A 705 27.68 -17.68 21.50
C SER A 705 28.43 -17.02 20.33
N ASN A 706 28.31 -17.58 19.12
CA ASN A 706 29.04 -17.13 17.93
C ASN A 706 28.01 -16.91 16.81
N LEU A 707 27.47 -15.70 16.70
CA LEU A 707 26.53 -15.33 15.62
C LEU A 707 27.25 -15.10 14.30
N LEU A 708 28.57 -14.90 14.36
CA LEU A 708 29.44 -14.68 13.22
C LEU A 708 30.54 -15.75 13.22
N TYR A 709 30.74 -16.43 12.10
CA TYR A 709 31.79 -17.44 11.95
C TYR A 709 32.41 -17.44 10.54
N TRP A 710 33.60 -18.03 10.43
CA TRP A 710 34.31 -18.20 9.15
C TRP A 710 33.82 -19.45 8.40
N GLU A 711 33.35 -19.26 7.17
CA GLU A 711 33.11 -20.37 6.23
C GLU A 711 34.29 -20.44 5.25
N ILE A 712 35.12 -21.48 5.38
CA ILE A 712 36.30 -21.73 4.55
C ILE A 712 36.09 -23.06 3.81
N LYS A 713 35.46 -23.01 2.64
CA LYS A 713 35.18 -24.18 1.80
C LYS A 713 35.27 -23.82 0.31
N ASP A 714 35.74 -24.76 -0.51
CA ASP A 714 35.73 -24.65 -1.98
C ASP A 714 36.39 -23.38 -2.55
N GLY A 715 37.49 -22.92 -1.93
CA GLY A 715 38.20 -21.73 -2.38
C GLY A 715 37.41 -20.43 -2.20
N LYS A 716 36.48 -20.38 -1.23
CA LYS A 716 35.82 -19.15 -0.78
C LYS A 716 36.04 -19.00 0.71
N THR A 717 36.45 -17.80 1.13
CA THR A 717 36.54 -17.42 2.54
C THR A 717 35.62 -16.24 2.77
N GLN A 718 34.56 -16.44 3.53
CA GLN A 718 33.53 -15.43 3.79
C GLN A 718 33.14 -15.47 5.26
N MET A 719 32.78 -14.30 5.81
CA MET A 719 32.12 -14.23 7.10
C MET A 719 30.65 -14.51 6.94
N VAL A 720 30.14 -15.39 7.79
CA VAL A 720 28.74 -15.81 7.80
C VAL A 720 28.11 -15.37 9.10
N PHE A 721 27.03 -14.60 9.00
CA PHE A 721 26.10 -14.42 10.10
C PHE A 721 25.09 -15.57 10.08
N ASP A 722 24.86 -16.22 11.21
CA ASP A 722 23.94 -17.36 11.32
C ASP A 722 23.28 -17.38 12.70
N ALA A 723 21.97 -17.21 12.72
CA ALA A 723 21.17 -17.21 13.94
C ALA A 723 19.80 -17.85 13.70
N ILE A 724 19.17 -18.28 14.80
CA ILE A 724 17.77 -18.73 14.77
C ILE A 724 16.96 -17.71 15.54
N LEU A 725 16.08 -17.01 14.83
CA LEU A 725 15.08 -16.11 15.38
C LEU A 725 13.94 -16.93 15.99
N VAL A 726 13.44 -16.53 17.16
CA VAL A 726 12.36 -17.19 17.88
C VAL A 726 11.36 -16.19 18.44
N ASP A 727 10.09 -16.59 18.46
CA ASP A 727 9.05 -15.88 19.22
C ASP A 727 9.03 -16.40 20.68
N LYS A 728 9.25 -15.51 21.65
CA LYS A 728 9.23 -15.82 23.09
C LYS A 728 7.84 -16.29 23.55
N ARG A 729 6.78 -15.94 22.83
CA ARG A 729 5.39 -16.36 23.13
C ARG A 729 5.12 -17.79 22.63
N ASN A 730 5.82 -18.22 21.59
CA ASN A 730 5.65 -19.54 20.98
C ASN A 730 7.01 -20.13 20.59
N ALA A 731 7.55 -20.97 21.46
CA ALA A 731 8.86 -21.58 21.29
C ALA A 731 9.00 -22.48 20.04
N SER A 732 7.89 -22.90 19.43
CA SER A 732 7.88 -23.66 18.17
C SER A 732 8.01 -22.77 16.93
N SER A 733 7.75 -21.47 17.06
CA SER A 733 7.89 -20.49 15.98
C SER A 733 9.35 -20.03 15.88
N LYS A 734 10.08 -20.61 14.91
CA LYS A 734 11.50 -20.34 14.67
C LYS A 734 11.76 -20.02 13.19
N ARG A 735 12.74 -19.15 12.92
CA ARG A 735 13.24 -18.86 11.56
C ARG A 735 14.76 -18.78 11.55
N GLU A 736 15.38 -19.46 10.60
CA GLU A 736 16.82 -19.30 10.35
C GLU A 736 17.04 -17.97 9.64
N VAL A 737 18.02 -17.20 10.13
CA VAL A 737 18.51 -16.01 9.46
C VAL A 737 20.00 -16.14 9.21
N LYS A 738 20.38 -15.97 7.94
CA LYS A 738 21.73 -16.25 7.47
C LYS A 738 22.09 -15.36 6.29
N PHE A 739 23.20 -14.65 6.42
CA PHE A 739 23.77 -13.84 5.33
C PHE A 739 25.30 -13.92 5.32
N ARG A 740 25.89 -13.55 4.19
CA ARG A 740 27.35 -13.56 3.98
C ARG A 740 27.83 -12.17 3.62
N VAL A 741 28.99 -11.77 4.15
CA VAL A 741 29.52 -10.41 3.99
C VAL A 741 31.06 -10.39 4.04
N ASP A 742 31.67 -9.45 3.31
CA ASP A 742 33.13 -9.29 3.19
C ASP A 742 33.69 -8.07 3.97
N PHE A 743 32.83 -7.35 4.68
CA PHE A 743 33.14 -6.17 5.52
C PHE A 743 34.02 -5.11 4.83
N ASN A 744 33.81 -4.89 3.53
CA ASN A 744 34.52 -3.86 2.77
C ASN A 744 36.06 -3.91 2.90
N GLY A 745 36.61 -5.12 2.95
CA GLY A 745 38.05 -5.35 3.06
C GLY A 745 38.59 -5.43 4.49
N TYR A 746 37.77 -5.20 5.52
CA TYR A 746 38.21 -5.32 6.93
C TYR A 746 38.22 -6.75 7.47
N LEU A 747 38.08 -7.77 6.62
CA LEU A 747 38.09 -9.20 7.00
C LEU A 747 39.13 -9.60 8.07
N PRO A 748 40.40 -9.14 8.03
CA PRO A 748 41.39 -9.53 9.04
C PRO A 748 40.99 -9.21 10.49
N ILE A 749 40.18 -8.17 10.72
CA ILE A 749 39.77 -7.79 12.08
C ILE A 749 38.96 -8.86 12.80
N PHE A 750 38.32 -9.74 12.02
CA PHE A 750 37.54 -10.88 12.49
C PHE A 750 38.40 -12.13 12.73
N LEU A 751 39.72 -12.06 12.47
CA LEU A 751 40.65 -13.10 12.89
C LEU A 751 40.97 -12.95 14.39
N THR A 752 41.02 -14.08 15.06
CA THR A 752 41.26 -14.22 16.49
C THR A 752 42.68 -14.71 16.70
N LEU A 753 43.56 -13.79 17.10
CA LEU A 753 44.97 -14.09 17.36
C LEU A 753 45.13 -14.70 18.77
N THR A 754 45.49 -16.00 18.82
CA THR A 754 45.68 -16.75 20.09
C THR A 754 47.02 -16.43 20.74
N ASN A 755 48.10 -16.48 19.95
CA ASN A 755 49.43 -16.12 20.36
C ASN A 755 50.21 -15.49 19.20
N LEU A 756 51.25 -14.74 19.54
CA LEU A 756 52.21 -14.19 18.60
C LEU A 756 53.61 -14.60 19.05
N ASP A 757 54.11 -15.73 18.53
CA ASP A 757 55.43 -16.24 18.91
C ASP A 757 56.53 -15.37 18.27
N GLN A 758 57.67 -15.29 18.94
CA GLN A 758 58.78 -14.42 18.55
C GLN A 758 60.06 -15.23 18.38
N SER A 759 60.74 -15.06 17.24
CA SER A 759 62.12 -15.50 17.07
C SER A 759 63.00 -14.27 16.85
N PHE A 760 63.75 -13.89 17.87
CA PHE A 760 64.64 -12.73 17.82
C PHE A 760 65.86 -12.97 16.91
N ASN A 761 66.38 -14.21 16.90
CA ASN A 761 67.48 -14.60 16.02
C ASN A 761 67.06 -14.49 14.55
N ASP A 762 65.83 -14.90 14.22
CA ASP A 762 65.31 -14.85 12.85
C ASP A 762 64.55 -13.56 12.53
N LYS A 763 64.53 -12.59 13.47
CA LYS A 763 63.74 -11.35 13.41
C LYS A 763 62.30 -11.56 12.92
N SER A 764 61.67 -12.66 13.36
CA SER A 764 60.36 -13.08 12.87
C SER A 764 59.29 -13.14 13.96
N LEU A 765 58.06 -12.84 13.53
CA LEU A 765 56.82 -13.02 14.28
C LEU A 765 56.04 -14.19 13.68
N ILE A 766 55.46 -15.04 14.51
CA ILE A 766 54.60 -16.15 14.08
C ILE A 766 53.20 -15.94 14.68
N ALA A 767 52.25 -15.55 13.84
CA ALA A 767 50.86 -15.33 14.23
C ALA A 767 50.08 -16.64 14.24
N ASN A 768 49.51 -16.98 15.40
CA ASN A 768 48.67 -18.15 15.58
C ASN A 768 47.18 -17.76 15.59
N PHE A 769 46.50 -17.85 14.44
CA PHE A 769 45.08 -17.53 14.35
C PHE A 769 44.20 -18.74 14.73
N PHE A 770 43.25 -18.52 15.64
CA PHE A 770 42.29 -19.53 16.12
C PHE A 770 41.35 -20.00 15.02
N ASP A 771 40.93 -19.11 14.13
CA ASP A 771 39.88 -19.37 13.13
C ASP A 771 40.28 -20.43 12.11
N PHE A 772 41.57 -20.75 12.05
CA PHE A 772 42.12 -21.87 11.28
C PHE A 772 42.33 -23.11 12.19
N LYS A 773 41.47 -23.33 13.19
CA LYS A 773 41.67 -24.24 14.34
C LYS A 773 42.09 -25.67 14.00
N ASP A 774 41.66 -26.20 12.85
CA ASP A 774 42.06 -27.53 12.36
C ASP A 774 43.45 -27.55 11.69
N GLY A 775 44.19 -26.44 11.81
CA GLY A 775 45.56 -26.29 11.36
C GLY A 775 45.78 -24.90 10.77
N ASN A 776 46.35 -23.97 11.55
CA ASN A 776 46.93 -22.72 11.06
C ASN A 776 48.09 -23.05 10.10
N THR A 777 47.71 -23.45 8.90
CA THR A 777 48.50 -24.11 7.87
C THR A 777 48.63 -23.18 6.69
N TYR A 778 49.67 -23.41 5.90
CA TYR A 778 49.85 -22.72 4.63
C TYR A 778 48.60 -22.80 3.75
N THR A 779 47.93 -23.95 3.67
CA THR A 779 46.75 -24.16 2.83
C THR A 779 45.59 -23.23 3.22
N ASN A 780 45.25 -23.16 4.50
CA ASN A 780 44.15 -22.32 4.99
C ASN A 780 44.44 -20.84 4.79
N TRP A 781 45.66 -20.41 5.12
CA TRP A 781 46.11 -19.04 4.87
C TRP A 781 46.12 -18.70 3.37
N SER A 782 46.65 -19.60 2.54
CA SER A 782 46.70 -19.46 1.08
C SER A 782 45.31 -19.28 0.48
N ASN A 783 44.35 -20.08 0.91
CA ASN A 783 42.96 -19.94 0.49
C ASN A 783 42.39 -18.58 0.92
N PHE A 784 42.62 -18.17 2.16
CA PHE A 784 42.14 -16.87 2.63
C PHE A 784 42.70 -15.70 1.82
N ILE A 785 44.03 -15.56 1.78
CA ILE A 785 44.67 -14.36 1.22
C ILE A 785 44.57 -14.30 -0.31
N ARG A 786 44.70 -15.43 -1.02
CA ARG A 786 44.66 -15.41 -2.49
C ARG A 786 43.27 -15.08 -3.01
N ASN A 787 42.23 -15.63 -2.38
CA ASN A 787 40.87 -15.38 -2.81
C ASN A 787 40.49 -13.92 -2.58
N PHE A 788 40.85 -13.36 -1.42
CA PHE A 788 40.64 -11.94 -1.16
C PHE A 788 41.37 -11.05 -2.17
N ALA A 789 42.68 -11.29 -2.39
CA ALA A 789 43.49 -10.50 -3.29
C ALA A 789 42.95 -10.52 -4.74
N ARG A 790 42.62 -11.71 -5.25
CA ARG A 790 42.11 -11.88 -6.61
C ARG A 790 40.72 -11.28 -6.81
N ALA A 791 39.81 -11.47 -5.85
CA ALA A 791 38.46 -10.91 -5.91
C ALA A 791 38.46 -9.38 -5.88
N ASN A 792 39.45 -8.76 -5.22
CA ASN A 792 39.54 -7.31 -5.02
C ASN A 792 40.68 -6.67 -5.83
N LYS A 793 41.15 -7.32 -6.90
CA LYS A 793 42.31 -6.83 -7.69
C LYS A 793 42.17 -5.40 -8.23
N ASN A 794 40.93 -4.96 -8.48
CA ASN A 794 40.59 -3.64 -9.00
C ASN A 794 40.02 -2.69 -7.93
N ASN A 795 40.01 -3.08 -6.65
CA ASN A 795 39.47 -2.26 -5.56
C ASN A 795 40.56 -1.96 -4.54
N ASP A 796 41.35 -0.93 -4.82
CA ASP A 796 42.49 -0.54 -4.01
C ASP A 796 42.11 -0.17 -2.57
N GLN A 797 40.94 0.45 -2.35
CA GLN A 797 40.48 0.78 -1.00
C GLN A 797 40.26 -0.47 -0.15
N LYS A 798 39.64 -1.53 -0.71
CA LYS A 798 39.48 -2.80 0.01
C LYS A 798 40.82 -3.47 0.31
N LEU A 799 41.81 -3.38 -0.60
CA LEU A 799 43.16 -3.91 -0.37
C LEU A 799 43.88 -3.14 0.75
N ILE A 800 43.77 -1.81 0.77
CA ILE A 800 44.32 -0.95 1.84
C ILE A 800 43.63 -1.24 3.17
N ASN A 801 42.30 -1.36 3.18
CA ASN A 801 41.52 -1.72 4.36
C ASN A 801 41.99 -3.06 4.96
N PHE A 802 42.23 -4.06 4.12
CA PHE A 802 42.75 -5.36 4.54
C PHE A 802 44.14 -5.24 5.14
N ALA A 803 45.06 -4.54 4.47
CA ALA A 803 46.41 -4.32 4.96
C ALA A 803 46.43 -3.62 6.33
N ASN A 804 45.62 -2.58 6.50
CA ASN A 804 45.51 -1.85 7.76
C ASN A 804 44.84 -2.66 8.87
N ALA A 805 43.83 -3.48 8.53
CA ALA A 805 43.21 -4.40 9.48
C ALA A 805 44.22 -5.46 9.96
N MET A 806 45.10 -5.94 9.08
CA MET A 806 46.18 -6.88 9.45
C MET A 806 47.16 -6.24 10.43
N GLN A 807 47.65 -5.03 10.14
CA GLN A 807 48.51 -4.27 11.06
C GLN A 807 47.85 -4.11 12.44
N TYR A 808 46.56 -3.78 12.46
CA TYR A 808 45.81 -3.64 13.72
C TYR A 808 45.79 -4.96 14.50
N VAL A 809 45.38 -6.07 13.89
CA VAL A 809 45.25 -7.37 14.56
C VAL A 809 46.58 -7.82 15.18
N ILE A 810 47.69 -7.67 14.45
CA ILE A 810 49.02 -8.03 14.95
C ILE A 810 49.44 -7.11 16.10
N SER A 811 49.18 -5.80 15.99
CA SER A 811 49.55 -4.84 17.02
C SER A 811 48.82 -5.03 18.36
N GLN A 812 47.61 -5.62 18.36
CA GLN A 812 46.81 -5.83 19.59
C GLN A 812 47.43 -6.87 20.55
N LYS A 813 48.25 -7.80 20.07
CA LYS A 813 48.84 -8.89 20.88
C LYS A 813 50.36 -8.82 20.97
N ALA A 814 50.98 -7.84 20.32
CA ALA A 814 52.43 -7.66 20.37
C ALA A 814 52.83 -7.14 21.77
N THR A 815 53.34 -8.03 22.62
CA THR A 815 53.86 -7.70 23.97
C THR A 815 55.16 -6.88 23.94
N VAL A 816 55.85 -6.88 22.79
CA VAL A 816 56.97 -6.00 22.45
C VAL A 816 56.65 -5.31 21.13
N SER A 817 57.16 -4.08 20.95
CA SER A 817 56.98 -3.34 19.71
C SER A 817 57.34 -4.20 18.50
N THR A 818 56.44 -4.27 17.50
CA THR A 818 56.70 -4.97 16.23
C THR A 818 57.92 -4.40 15.49
N SER A 819 58.44 -3.25 15.96
CA SER A 819 59.66 -2.58 15.50
C SER A 819 60.97 -3.29 15.86
N ASN A 820 60.97 -4.57 16.22
CA ASN A 820 62.16 -5.41 16.35
C ASN A 820 62.21 -6.55 15.31
N PHE A 821 61.17 -6.65 14.48
CA PHE A 821 60.96 -7.75 13.57
C PHE A 821 60.71 -7.21 12.16
N ASN A 822 60.97 -8.02 11.15
CA ASN A 822 60.74 -7.65 9.74
C ASN A 822 60.12 -8.77 8.91
N ILE A 823 59.81 -9.89 9.56
CA ILE A 823 59.12 -11.03 9.01
C ILE A 823 57.90 -11.33 9.88
N LEU A 824 56.77 -11.59 9.24
CA LEU A 824 55.56 -12.09 9.85
C LEU A 824 55.10 -13.36 9.11
N TYR A 825 55.16 -14.48 9.82
CA TYR A 825 54.55 -15.73 9.42
C TYR A 825 53.10 -15.79 9.91
N PRO A 826 52.11 -15.86 9.01
CA PRO A 826 50.71 -16.02 9.38
C PRO A 826 50.32 -17.47 9.75
N PHE A 827 51.27 -18.40 9.68
CA PHE A 827 51.16 -19.82 10.00
C PHE A 827 52.52 -20.32 10.51
N LYS A 828 52.59 -21.52 11.13
CA LYS A 828 53.89 -22.05 11.60
C LYS A 828 54.83 -22.35 10.43
N PRO A 829 56.13 -21.97 10.45
CA PRO A 829 57.06 -22.19 9.34
C PRO A 829 57.16 -23.65 8.85
N VAL A 830 57.04 -24.62 9.76
CA VAL A 830 56.98 -26.06 9.44
C VAL A 830 55.84 -26.44 8.49
N ASN A 831 54.81 -25.59 8.35
CA ASN A 831 53.66 -25.83 7.47
C ASN A 831 53.86 -25.30 6.04
N LEU A 832 55.01 -24.69 5.70
CA LEU A 832 55.34 -24.31 4.32
C LEU A 832 55.31 -25.55 3.39
N PRO A 833 55.09 -25.43 2.08
CA PRO A 833 55.28 -26.56 1.18
C PRO A 833 56.74 -27.06 1.24
N LYS A 834 56.97 -28.39 1.23
CA LYS A 834 58.30 -29.01 1.42
C LYS A 834 59.42 -28.33 0.62
N TYR A 835 59.18 -27.99 -0.64
CA TYR A 835 60.16 -27.28 -1.48
C TYR A 835 60.68 -25.96 -0.85
N TYR A 836 59.84 -25.27 -0.07
CA TYR A 836 60.16 -24.05 0.67
C TYR A 836 60.50 -24.30 2.16
N GLN A 837 60.34 -25.55 2.66
CA GLN A 837 60.76 -25.95 4.02
C GLN A 837 62.25 -26.30 4.10
N TRP A 838 62.86 -26.74 2.99
CA TRP A 838 64.26 -27.20 2.94
C TRP A 838 65.23 -26.09 2.49
N GLU A 839 64.73 -24.98 1.95
CA GLU A 839 65.52 -23.78 1.63
C GLU A 839 65.79 -22.78 2.79
N PRO A 840 65.15 -22.80 3.98
CA PRO A 840 65.50 -21.88 5.07
C PRO A 840 66.73 -22.29 5.89
N HIS A 841 67.24 -23.53 5.76
CA HIS A 841 68.33 -24.01 6.62
C HIS A 841 69.66 -24.34 5.91
N GLU A 842 69.71 -24.68 4.62
CA GLU A 842 70.95 -25.18 3.99
C GLU A 842 71.17 -24.73 2.52
N ILE A 843 71.22 -23.43 2.25
CA ILE A 843 71.92 -22.94 1.04
C ILE A 843 73.10 -22.08 1.47
N ILE A 844 74.24 -22.75 1.56
CA ILE A 844 75.58 -22.19 1.70
C ILE A 844 76.04 -21.80 0.28
N VAL A 845 76.28 -20.52 0.03
CA VAL A 845 77.31 -20.13 -0.96
C VAL A 845 78.50 -19.63 -0.17
N ILE A 846 79.54 -20.46 -0.13
CA ILE A 846 80.83 -20.17 0.47
C ILE A 846 81.46 -18.99 -0.30
N SER A 847 81.69 -17.87 0.37
CA SER A 847 82.87 -17.03 0.09
C SER A 847 83.32 -16.19 1.30
N LEU A 848 84.33 -16.75 1.98
CA LEU A 848 85.60 -16.12 2.33
C LEU A 848 85.83 -15.22 3.55
N LEU A 849 84.86 -14.79 4.37
CA LEU A 849 85.20 -14.10 5.63
C LEU A 849 84.20 -14.44 6.73
N GLY A 850 84.67 -15.18 7.74
CA GLY A 850 83.83 -15.77 8.80
C GLY A 850 82.85 -14.81 9.48
N LYS A 851 81.71 -15.41 9.89
CA LYS A 851 80.53 -14.88 10.61
C LYS A 851 79.50 -14.12 9.77
N ARG A 852 78.48 -14.83 9.23
CA ARG A 852 77.13 -14.30 8.99
C ARG A 852 76.05 -15.37 9.18
N GLU A 853 74.92 -14.95 9.75
CA GLU A 853 73.73 -15.75 10.09
C GLU A 853 72.79 -15.97 8.89
N ILE A 854 71.96 -17.01 8.98
CA ILE A 854 71.07 -17.62 7.98
C ILE A 854 69.91 -16.66 7.59
N GLN A 855 69.68 -16.32 6.30
CA GLN A 855 68.62 -15.35 5.90
C GLN A 855 68.06 -15.51 4.47
N TRP A 856 66.95 -16.23 4.22
CA TRP A 856 66.43 -16.37 2.83
C TRP A 856 64.91 -16.57 2.65
N MET A 857 64.03 -15.77 3.28
CA MET A 857 62.60 -15.75 2.88
C MET A 857 61.98 -14.35 2.96
N GLY A 858 61.25 -13.97 1.91
CA GLY A 858 60.49 -12.72 1.84
C GLY A 858 59.11 -12.88 1.20
N SER A 859 58.29 -11.83 1.24
CA SER A 859 56.96 -11.77 0.62
C SER A 859 57.00 -12.21 -0.84
N ASN A 860 56.34 -13.32 -1.16
CA ASN A 860 56.13 -13.73 -2.54
C ASN A 860 54.86 -14.59 -2.70
N LYS A 861 54.46 -14.83 -3.95
CA LYS A 861 53.26 -15.61 -4.30
C LYS A 861 53.28 -17.06 -3.83
N ASN A 862 54.43 -17.61 -3.46
CA ASN A 862 54.59 -19.02 -3.10
C ASN A 862 54.73 -19.21 -1.59
N THR A 863 55.48 -18.34 -0.90
CA THR A 863 55.67 -18.42 0.56
C THR A 863 54.49 -17.81 1.31
N LEU A 864 53.86 -16.76 0.77
CA LEU A 864 52.76 -16.01 1.40
C LEU A 864 53.10 -15.44 2.79
N VAL A 865 54.39 -15.29 3.07
CA VAL A 865 54.94 -14.60 4.25
C VAL A 865 54.76 -13.10 4.06
N ILE A 866 54.57 -12.37 5.16
CA ILE A 866 54.46 -10.90 5.15
C ILE A 866 55.79 -10.31 5.61
N GLY A 867 56.49 -9.59 4.74
CA GLY A 867 57.84 -9.05 4.99
C GLY A 867 58.96 -10.04 4.62
N GLY A 868 60.21 -9.73 4.97
CA GLY A 868 61.35 -10.67 4.95
C GLY A 868 62.55 -10.39 4.04
N LEU A 869 63.67 -11.08 4.26
CA LEU A 869 65.04 -10.65 3.94
C LEU A 869 65.65 -11.14 2.60
N GLN A 870 66.54 -10.29 2.07
CA GLN A 870 67.32 -10.29 0.81
C GLN A 870 68.73 -10.91 0.99
N ASN A 871 69.40 -11.36 -0.09
CA ASN A 871 70.85 -11.64 -0.09
C ASN A 871 71.70 -10.35 -0.05
N ASN A 872 72.60 -10.19 0.93
CA ASN A 872 73.54 -9.08 0.98
C ASN A 872 74.91 -9.43 0.36
N LEU A 873 75.10 -9.13 -0.93
CA LEU A 873 76.42 -9.09 -1.57
C LEU A 873 76.77 -7.69 -2.16
N GLY A 874 75.93 -6.66 -1.94
CA GLY A 874 76.10 -5.33 -2.54
C GLY A 874 76.07 -4.20 -1.50
N SER A 875 76.93 -3.19 -1.70
CA SER A 875 77.19 -2.06 -0.78
C SER A 875 76.07 -1.01 -0.65
N SER A 876 74.82 -1.34 -0.98
CA SER A 876 73.69 -0.39 -0.89
C SER A 876 72.79 -0.72 0.31
N ASP A 877 72.66 0.21 1.24
CA ASP A 877 71.83 0.08 2.46
C ASP A 877 70.31 0.10 2.20
N GLU A 878 69.85 0.12 0.94
CA GLU A 878 68.43 0.15 0.55
C GLU A 878 68.04 -1.08 -0.27
N ALA A 879 67.08 -1.87 0.24
CA ALA A 879 66.41 -2.92 -0.53
C ALA A 879 65.31 -2.33 -1.44
N LYS A 880 65.08 -2.94 -2.62
CA LYS A 880 64.08 -2.44 -3.58
C LYS A 880 62.62 -2.64 -3.13
N GLY A 881 62.39 -3.46 -2.10
CA GLY A 881 61.06 -3.82 -1.59
C GLY A 881 60.17 -4.50 -2.63
N GLU A 882 60.80 -5.21 -3.56
CA GLU A 882 60.16 -6.05 -4.56
C GLU A 882 59.94 -7.48 -4.02
N PRO A 883 59.01 -8.26 -4.60
CA PRO A 883 58.77 -9.64 -4.20
C PRO A 883 60.03 -10.49 -4.31
N TRP A 884 60.19 -11.45 -3.39
CA TRP A 884 61.36 -12.34 -3.40
C TRP A 884 61.32 -13.31 -4.59
N ASP A 885 62.40 -13.36 -5.37
CA ASP A 885 62.56 -14.18 -6.59
C ASP A 885 63.94 -14.87 -6.70
N ARG A 886 64.61 -15.13 -5.57
CA ARG A 886 65.98 -15.71 -5.46
C ARG A 886 67.13 -14.85 -6.00
N THR A 887 66.87 -13.63 -6.47
CA THR A 887 67.94 -12.71 -6.87
C THR A 887 68.52 -11.93 -5.67
N THR A 888 69.70 -11.35 -5.84
CA THR A 888 70.42 -10.69 -4.74
C THR A 888 69.92 -9.29 -4.40
N SER A 889 68.93 -8.76 -5.12
CA SER A 889 68.45 -7.37 -4.94
C SER A 889 67.02 -7.21 -4.40
N ASN A 890 66.29 -8.31 -4.19
CA ASN A 890 64.85 -8.30 -3.89
C ASN A 890 64.55 -8.78 -2.46
N GLY A 891 63.46 -8.29 -1.84
CA GLY A 891 63.14 -8.50 -0.42
C GLY A 891 63.20 -7.21 0.42
N THR A 892 63.27 -7.37 1.74
CA THR A 892 63.28 -6.30 2.76
C THR A 892 64.56 -6.34 3.61
N ASN A 893 65.21 -5.20 3.82
CA ASN A 893 66.34 -4.93 4.72
C ASN A 893 66.09 -3.60 5.48
N ALA A 894 67.11 -2.88 5.94
CA ALA A 894 67.01 -1.47 6.32
C ALA A 894 66.37 -0.62 5.21
N ASN A 895 65.55 0.35 5.60
CA ASN A 895 64.97 1.36 4.72
C ASN A 895 64.20 0.81 3.51
N THR A 896 63.58 -0.36 3.64
CA THR A 896 62.84 -0.97 2.54
C THR A 896 61.53 -0.28 2.31
N PHE A 897 61.17 -0.09 1.04
CA PHE A 897 59.91 0.52 0.66
C PHE A 897 59.20 -0.27 -0.44
N PHE A 898 57.87 -0.26 -0.42
CA PHE A 898 57.02 -0.70 -1.51
C PHE A 898 56.62 0.53 -2.34
N ARG A 899 56.71 0.44 -3.68
CA ARG A 899 56.19 1.48 -4.58
C ARG A 899 54.71 1.27 -4.85
N TYR A 900 53.90 2.25 -4.49
CA TYR A 900 52.46 2.25 -4.76
C TYR A 900 52.03 3.65 -5.22
N ASN A 901 51.31 3.73 -6.35
CA ASN A 901 50.92 4.99 -6.99
C ASN A 901 52.09 5.98 -7.15
N ASN A 902 53.22 5.49 -7.66
CA ASN A 902 54.48 6.23 -7.86
C ASN A 902 55.09 6.85 -6.58
N GLN A 903 54.64 6.42 -5.38
CA GLN A 903 55.18 6.85 -4.10
C GLN A 903 55.86 5.69 -3.37
N LYS A 904 56.91 6.01 -2.59
CA LYS A 904 57.60 5.03 -1.74
C LYS A 904 56.93 4.99 -0.37
N TYR A 905 56.45 3.83 0.04
CA TYR A 905 55.97 3.56 1.39
C TYR A 905 56.90 2.58 2.09
N TYR A 906 57.47 2.99 3.21
CA TYR A 906 58.50 2.24 3.92
C TYR A 906 57.90 1.11 4.75
N ILE A 907 58.31 -0.12 4.41
CA ILE A 907 58.04 -1.34 5.16
C ILE A 907 58.88 -1.36 6.44
N THR A 908 60.16 -0.99 6.33
CA THR A 908 61.12 -1.04 7.43
C THR A 908 61.84 0.28 7.68
N ASP A 909 62.27 0.47 8.94
CA ASP A 909 63.12 1.58 9.37
C ASP A 909 64.61 1.33 9.04
N GLU A 910 65.47 2.26 9.46
CA GLU A 910 66.92 2.21 9.25
C GLU A 910 67.62 1.04 9.96
N ARG A 911 66.96 0.41 10.93
CA ARG A 911 67.46 -0.80 11.61
C ARG A 911 66.96 -2.08 10.93
N GLY A 912 66.15 -1.93 9.88
CA GLY A 912 65.55 -3.02 9.14
C GLY A 912 64.39 -3.68 9.86
N HIS A 913 63.69 -2.96 10.74
CA HIS A 913 62.51 -3.45 11.45
C HIS A 913 61.23 -2.81 10.93
N PHE A 914 60.07 -3.47 11.05
CA PHE A 914 58.79 -2.92 10.61
C PHE A 914 58.55 -1.52 11.18
N THR A 915 58.17 -0.58 10.31
CA THR A 915 57.83 0.77 10.74
C THR A 915 56.58 0.75 11.65
N PRO A 916 56.60 1.39 12.83
CA PRO A 916 55.55 1.20 13.83
C PRO A 916 54.28 2.04 13.58
N THR A 917 54.36 3.09 12.76
CA THR A 917 53.28 4.08 12.59
C THR A 917 53.12 4.50 11.14
N ALA A 918 51.96 5.07 10.82
CA ALA A 918 51.69 5.65 9.49
C ALA A 918 52.72 6.71 9.08
N ALA A 919 53.11 7.58 10.01
CA ALA A 919 54.11 8.62 9.76
C ALA A 919 55.48 8.03 9.41
N ALA A 920 55.88 6.93 10.05
CA ALA A 920 57.15 6.26 9.76
C ALA A 920 57.19 5.56 8.39
N THR A 921 56.04 5.32 7.76
CA THR A 921 55.97 4.73 6.41
C THR A 921 56.26 5.74 5.30
N VAL A 922 56.40 7.03 5.58
CA VAL A 922 56.73 8.07 4.60
C VAL A 922 57.96 8.84 5.08
N LYS A 923 58.98 8.98 4.25
CA LYS A 923 60.18 9.76 4.58
C LYS A 923 60.16 11.09 3.84
N ASN A 924 60.42 12.19 4.56
CA ASN A 924 60.61 13.53 4.00
C ASN A 924 59.48 13.97 3.04
N SER A 925 58.23 13.61 3.37
CA SER A 925 57.05 13.91 2.56
C SER A 925 55.96 14.54 3.42
N SER A 926 55.28 15.55 2.89
CA SER A 926 54.06 16.13 3.49
C SER A 926 52.82 15.25 3.27
N LEU A 927 52.95 14.13 2.54
CA LEU A 927 51.87 13.22 2.21
C LEU A 927 51.47 12.38 3.42
N LYS A 928 50.16 12.24 3.65
CA LYS A 928 49.60 11.34 4.65
C LYS A 928 49.64 9.91 4.12
N SER A 929 50.26 8.99 4.87
CA SER A 929 50.30 7.58 4.47
C SER A 929 48.90 6.94 4.52
N PRO A 930 48.50 6.16 3.50
CA PRO A 930 47.30 5.34 3.56
C PRO A 930 47.49 4.05 4.39
N PHE A 931 48.73 3.74 4.80
CA PHE A 931 49.08 2.56 5.58
C PHE A 931 49.39 2.92 7.03
N ASN A 932 48.87 2.12 7.97
CA ASN A 932 49.00 2.38 9.40
C ASN A 932 50.36 1.99 10.00
N GLY A 933 51.23 1.32 9.22
CA GLY A 933 52.56 0.87 9.64
C GLY A 933 53.16 -0.11 8.63
N GLY A 934 54.36 -0.59 8.92
CA GLY A 934 55.17 -1.42 8.04
C GLY A 934 54.56 -2.78 7.72
N ILE A 935 53.79 -3.37 8.65
CA ILE A 935 53.08 -4.63 8.40
C ILE A 935 51.95 -4.40 7.39
N ALA A 936 51.26 -3.25 7.45
CA ALA A 936 50.27 -2.91 6.43
C ALA A 936 50.92 -2.76 5.05
N VAL A 937 52.06 -2.06 4.96
CA VAL A 937 52.79 -1.91 3.69
C VAL A 937 53.25 -3.27 3.16
N ALA A 938 53.83 -4.13 4.01
CA ALA A 938 54.26 -5.48 3.63
C ALA A 938 53.09 -6.38 3.22
N THR A 939 51.93 -6.24 3.87
CA THR A 939 50.71 -6.97 3.50
C THR A 939 50.22 -6.51 2.13
N MET A 940 50.24 -5.20 1.85
CA MET A 940 49.87 -4.66 0.54
C MET A 940 50.82 -5.16 -0.57
N LEU A 941 52.13 -5.19 -0.30
CA LEU A 941 53.11 -5.80 -1.20
C LEU A 941 52.74 -7.25 -1.52
N LEU A 942 52.42 -8.06 -0.50
CA LEU A 942 52.01 -9.44 -0.70
C LEU A 942 50.72 -9.56 -1.53
N LEU A 943 49.70 -8.76 -1.22
CA LEU A 943 48.44 -8.75 -1.98
C LEU A 943 48.68 -8.42 -3.46
N LYS A 944 49.47 -7.38 -3.75
CA LYS A 944 49.82 -6.99 -5.13
C LYS A 944 50.68 -8.05 -5.82
N THR A 945 51.57 -8.70 -5.10
CA THR A 945 52.35 -9.83 -5.63
C THR A 945 51.43 -10.96 -6.09
N ILE A 946 50.46 -11.34 -5.26
CA ILE A 946 49.49 -12.40 -5.60
C ILE A 946 48.64 -12.03 -6.82
N ILE A 947 48.27 -10.75 -6.95
CA ILE A 947 47.47 -10.24 -8.08
C ILE A 947 48.28 -10.27 -9.39
N ASN A 948 49.55 -9.87 -9.33
CA ASN A 948 50.38 -9.65 -10.52
C ASN A 948 50.93 -10.93 -11.15
N GLY A 949 50.88 -12.07 -10.44
CA GLY A 949 51.37 -13.35 -10.95
C GLY A 949 52.59 -13.78 -10.19
#